data_AF-A0A1F8NHH7-F1
#
_entry.id   AF-A0A1F8NHH7-F1
#
_cell.length_a   1.000
_cell.length_b   1.000
_cell.length_c   1.000
_cell.angle_alpha   90.00
_cell.angle_beta   90.00
_cell.angle_gamma   90.00
#
_symmetry.space_group_name_H-M   'P 1'
#
loop_
_entity.id
_entity.type
_entity.pdbx_description
1 polymer ?
#
loop_
_entity_poly.entity_id
_entity_poly.type
_entity_poly.pdbx_seq_one_letter_code
_entity_poly.pdbx_strand_id
1 'polypeptide(L)'
;MTASQNAQHQVILLPSGRRGAVAHGANLLEACRALGVELESICGGRQTCGKCQVIVEEGTYPKHGLTSAADHLSPPGEVEADYAAKNLLGTRRLACAAEVVGDLLLSVPEESQARKQIVAKAATDRVIDVQPAVRQVYVVIVSADLGDDRGDWERLQEALAEQWSLAGLTIDLPALRNLQAALRDPAAQVPGGRRGLTVAVWQEREVVRVLPGYAEGLYGLAVDIGSTTIVAHLCDLRTGALAATEAMMNPQVRYGEDLMSRVSYGMMEPQGVERMHRAVLRAVTELAEKACARIGQTPECILDAVLVGNTIMIHLLLGIDPVELGGAPFALATAGAVDLRARDLGLAFAPSARLHTLPCIAGHVGADHVGVLLAEAPQQQDEMALVVDVGTNAEMSLGNRNRLVCASSPTGPAFEGAQIAHGQRAAPGAIERVRIDAATLEPRYRVIGHEAWIDPSSSDLPASARATGICGSGIIEIVAQMYLTGILRADGRFADDAGQRCRRVRTHGRAAAYVLAEAGQTATGKDIVVTQNDVRAIQLAKGALYAGVKLLMEHLGVRRVDRIALAGAFGSYIDPQHAMILGMIPDCDLERVRAVGNAAGDGARIALLNRGQRLEAARLARWVEHVQTATEPGFQQAFVEAMALPHAADAFPHLEGILPQAKINEPRRLRRRSSKTG
;
A
#
# COMPACT_ATOMS: atom_id res chain seq x y z
N MET A 1 30.62 -36.39 -18.14
CA MET A 1 29.98 -35.22 -17.52
C MET A 1 28.66 -35.02 -18.24
N THR A 2 27.55 -35.38 -17.60
CA THR A 2 26.22 -35.47 -18.21
C THR A 2 25.58 -34.07 -18.35
N ALA A 3 24.75 -33.88 -19.37
CA ALA A 3 24.11 -32.60 -19.74
C ALA A 3 23.22 -31.96 -18.65
N SER A 4 23.01 -32.63 -17.50
CA SER A 4 22.17 -32.15 -16.38
C SER A 4 22.88 -31.13 -15.47
N GLN A 5 24.22 -31.07 -15.42
CA GLN A 5 24.95 -30.14 -14.53
C GLN A 5 25.05 -28.70 -15.06
N ASN A 6 24.70 -28.44 -16.32
CA ASN A 6 24.64 -27.10 -16.91
C ASN A 6 23.21 -26.55 -17.04
N ALA A 7 22.21 -27.26 -16.52
CA ALA A 7 20.83 -26.78 -16.52
C ALA A 7 20.71 -25.58 -15.56
N GLN A 8 20.05 -24.52 -16.02
CA GLN A 8 19.68 -23.38 -15.19
C GLN A 8 18.15 -23.34 -15.07
N HIS A 9 17.68 -22.97 -13.88
CA HIS A 9 16.28 -22.87 -13.53
C HIS A 9 15.95 -21.43 -13.14
N GLN A 10 14.77 -20.95 -13.53
CA GLN A 10 14.26 -19.66 -13.12
C GLN A 10 13.77 -19.74 -11.68
N VAL A 11 14.33 -18.90 -10.81
CA VAL A 11 13.87 -18.73 -9.44
C VAL A 11 13.34 -17.32 -9.25
N ILE A 12 12.12 -17.20 -8.74
CA ILE A 12 11.45 -15.94 -8.43
C ILE A 12 11.15 -15.89 -6.95
N LEU A 13 11.55 -14.81 -6.28
CA LEU A 13 11.43 -14.61 -4.84
C LEU A 13 10.42 -13.52 -4.51
N LEU A 14 9.28 -13.94 -4.00
CA LEU A 14 8.26 -13.08 -3.44
C LEU A 14 8.55 -12.81 -1.96
N PRO A 15 8.29 -11.60 -1.47
CA PRO A 15 7.69 -10.48 -2.20
C PRO A 15 8.66 -9.52 -2.88
N SER A 16 9.96 -9.81 -2.81
CA SER A 16 10.98 -8.92 -3.35
C SER A 16 10.86 -8.69 -4.86
N GLY A 17 10.14 -9.56 -5.57
CA GLY A 17 10.02 -9.56 -7.04
C GLY A 17 11.31 -9.91 -7.76
N ARG A 18 12.38 -10.26 -7.00
CA ARG A 18 13.69 -10.58 -7.57
C ARG A 18 13.64 -11.94 -8.24
N ARG A 19 14.26 -12.01 -9.42
CA ARG A 19 14.31 -13.22 -10.23
C ARG A 19 15.63 -13.37 -10.95
N GLY A 20 15.98 -14.60 -11.27
CA GLY A 20 17.11 -14.89 -12.13
C GLY A 20 17.31 -16.39 -12.35
N ALA A 21 18.22 -16.68 -13.28
CA ALA A 21 18.64 -18.04 -13.59
C ALA A 21 19.61 -18.55 -12.51
N VAL A 22 19.29 -19.69 -11.91
CA VAL A 22 20.04 -20.36 -10.85
C VAL A 22 20.49 -21.72 -11.37
N ALA A 23 21.73 -22.12 -11.11
CA ALA A 23 22.23 -23.42 -11.55
C ALA A 23 21.47 -24.57 -10.87
N HIS A 24 21.21 -25.64 -11.61
CA HIS A 24 20.68 -26.88 -11.05
C HIS A 24 21.60 -27.43 -9.96
N GLY A 25 21.03 -27.83 -8.83
CA GLY A 25 21.75 -28.27 -7.63
C GLY A 25 22.32 -27.12 -6.78
N ALA A 26 22.10 -25.85 -7.12
CA ALA A 26 22.57 -24.74 -6.29
C ALA A 26 21.82 -24.68 -4.95
N ASN A 27 22.56 -24.38 -3.87
CA ASN A 27 21.98 -24.17 -2.55
C ASN A 27 21.02 -22.97 -2.58
N LEU A 28 19.80 -23.15 -2.07
CA LEU A 28 18.76 -22.15 -2.20
C LEU A 28 19.06 -20.87 -1.40
N LEU A 29 19.70 -20.97 -0.23
CA LEU A 29 20.10 -19.79 0.56
C LEU A 29 21.13 -18.94 -0.20
N GLU A 30 22.10 -19.56 -0.86
CA GLU A 30 23.10 -18.87 -1.67
C GLU A 30 22.49 -18.28 -2.94
N ALA A 31 21.58 -19.01 -3.59
CA ALA A 31 20.82 -18.52 -4.73
C ALA A 31 20.01 -17.27 -4.36
N CYS A 32 19.31 -17.27 -3.21
CA CYS A 32 18.59 -16.11 -2.71
C CYS A 32 19.53 -14.90 -2.53
N ARG A 33 20.70 -15.09 -1.91
CA ARG A 33 21.70 -14.03 -1.73
C ARG A 33 22.27 -13.51 -3.05
N ALA A 34 22.51 -14.39 -4.03
CA ALA A 34 23.00 -14.01 -5.35
C ALA A 34 21.97 -13.18 -6.13
N LEU A 35 20.68 -13.50 -5.95
CA LEU A 35 19.56 -12.68 -6.42
C LEU A 35 19.38 -11.42 -5.56
N GLY A 36 20.08 -11.31 -4.43
CA GLY A 36 20.09 -10.20 -3.50
C GLY A 36 18.86 -10.10 -2.60
N VAL A 37 18.28 -11.25 -2.27
CA VAL A 37 17.32 -11.45 -1.17
C VAL A 37 18.10 -12.07 0.00
N GLU A 38 18.26 -11.30 1.08
CA GLU A 38 18.89 -11.80 2.31
C GLU A 38 17.84 -12.48 3.19
N LEU A 39 17.96 -13.79 3.35
CA LEU A 39 17.24 -14.55 4.35
C LEU A 39 17.95 -14.45 5.71
N GLU A 40 17.19 -14.31 6.79
CA GLU A 40 17.71 -14.34 8.15
C GLU A 40 18.39 -15.69 8.39
N SER A 41 19.71 -15.69 8.57
CA SER A 41 20.51 -16.92 8.70
C SER A 41 21.56 -16.77 9.79
N ILE A 42 21.12 -16.70 11.04
CA ILE A 42 21.99 -16.50 12.22
C ILE A 42 23.05 -17.60 12.33
N CYS A 43 22.68 -18.85 11.97
CA CYS A 43 23.60 -19.98 11.99
C CYS A 43 24.52 -20.08 10.75
N GLY A 44 24.43 -19.15 9.80
CA GLY A 44 25.25 -19.16 8.58
C GLY A 44 24.97 -20.32 7.62
N GLY A 45 23.79 -20.94 7.69
CA GLY A 45 23.42 -22.08 6.84
C GLY A 45 23.69 -23.47 7.45
N ARG A 46 24.05 -23.54 8.74
CA ARG A 46 24.29 -24.80 9.48
C ARG A 46 23.01 -25.56 9.88
N GLN A 47 21.84 -25.13 9.39
CA GLN A 47 20.55 -25.83 9.58
C GLN A 47 20.10 -25.96 11.05
N THR A 48 20.55 -25.08 11.96
CA THR A 48 20.21 -25.17 13.41
C THR A 48 19.25 -24.09 13.92
N CYS A 49 19.14 -22.93 13.24
CA CYS A 49 18.34 -21.80 13.73
C CYS A 49 16.92 -21.73 13.17
N GLY A 50 16.66 -22.40 12.04
CA GLY A 50 15.39 -22.38 11.31
C GLY A 50 14.88 -21.00 10.89
N LYS A 51 15.75 -20.00 10.76
CA LYS A 51 15.36 -18.63 10.36
C LYS A 51 15.26 -18.41 8.84
N CYS A 52 15.92 -19.25 8.04
CA CYS A 52 15.94 -19.12 6.59
C CYS A 52 14.77 -19.87 5.93
N GLN A 53 13.55 -19.70 6.44
CA GLN A 53 12.40 -20.45 5.95
C GLN A 53 11.91 -19.86 4.63
N VAL A 54 11.44 -20.72 3.72
CA VAL A 54 10.80 -20.36 2.45
C VAL A 54 9.58 -21.26 2.23
N ILE A 55 8.65 -20.82 1.40
CA ILE A 55 7.48 -21.60 0.99
C ILE A 55 7.56 -21.75 -0.53
N VAL A 56 7.39 -22.98 -1.02
CA VAL A 56 7.21 -23.22 -2.45
C VAL A 56 5.76 -22.91 -2.80
N GLU A 57 5.57 -21.97 -3.72
CA GLU A 57 4.24 -21.67 -4.25
C GLU A 57 4.01 -22.61 -5.44
N GLU A 58 3.12 -23.58 -5.24
CA GLU A 58 2.83 -24.64 -6.22
C GLU A 58 1.75 -24.21 -7.20
N GLY A 59 2.01 -24.36 -8.51
CA GLY A 59 1.08 -24.02 -9.58
C GLY A 59 1.76 -23.64 -10.89
N THR A 60 0.94 -23.32 -11.89
CA THR A 60 1.42 -22.75 -13.16
C THR A 60 1.24 -21.24 -13.10
N TYR A 61 2.28 -20.48 -13.46
CA TYR A 61 2.31 -19.03 -13.36
C TYR A 61 2.56 -18.40 -14.75
N PRO A 62 1.51 -18.22 -15.59
CA PRO A 62 1.64 -17.74 -16.97
C PRO A 62 2.34 -16.39 -17.09
N LYS A 63 2.09 -15.45 -16.16
CA LYS A 63 2.76 -14.14 -16.10
C LYS A 63 4.28 -14.24 -15.97
N HIS A 64 4.75 -15.29 -15.29
CA HIS A 64 6.16 -15.55 -15.06
C HIS A 64 6.76 -16.55 -16.04
N GLY A 65 5.91 -17.22 -16.85
CA GLY A 65 6.33 -18.22 -17.81
C GLY A 65 6.93 -19.48 -17.17
N LEU A 66 6.52 -19.83 -15.94
CA LEU A 66 7.06 -20.97 -15.20
C LEU A 66 5.98 -21.82 -14.52
N THR A 67 6.29 -23.08 -14.29
CA THR A 67 5.54 -23.99 -13.41
C THR A 67 6.39 -24.29 -12.20
N SER A 68 5.85 -24.08 -11.01
CA SER A 68 6.54 -24.29 -9.73
C SER A 68 5.86 -25.43 -8.97
N ALA A 69 6.65 -26.34 -8.42
CA ALA A 69 6.17 -27.51 -7.70
C ALA A 69 7.12 -27.85 -6.54
N ALA A 70 6.62 -28.50 -5.50
CA ALA A 70 7.43 -28.81 -4.31
C ALA A 70 8.66 -29.69 -4.61
N ASP A 71 8.57 -30.54 -5.63
CA ASP A 71 9.64 -31.42 -6.12
C ASP A 71 10.66 -30.70 -7.02
N HIS A 72 10.46 -29.41 -7.32
CA HIS A 72 11.47 -28.54 -7.92
C HIS A 72 12.51 -28.06 -6.89
N LEU A 73 12.33 -28.40 -5.62
CA LEU A 73 13.40 -28.42 -4.61
C LEU A 73 13.82 -29.86 -4.30
N SER A 74 15.09 -30.02 -3.90
CA SER A 74 15.55 -31.30 -3.36
C SER A 74 14.66 -31.78 -2.20
N PRO A 75 14.45 -33.10 -2.05
CA PRO A 75 13.66 -33.65 -0.95
C PRO A 75 14.28 -33.25 0.40
N PRO A 76 13.47 -33.10 1.47
CA PRO A 76 13.99 -32.76 2.79
C PRO A 76 15.05 -33.77 3.26
N GLY A 77 16.23 -33.28 3.62
CA GLY A 77 17.27 -34.10 4.22
C GLY A 77 16.95 -34.45 5.69
N GLU A 78 17.69 -35.39 6.28
CA GLU A 78 17.48 -35.84 7.67
C GLU A 78 17.48 -34.69 8.67
N VAL A 79 18.39 -33.73 8.52
CA VAL A 79 18.52 -32.57 9.43
C VAL A 79 17.32 -31.62 9.34
N GLU A 80 16.78 -31.41 8.12
CA GLU A 80 15.60 -30.59 7.91
C GLU A 80 14.34 -31.29 8.47
N ALA A 81 14.22 -32.60 8.25
CA ALA A 81 13.13 -33.41 8.77
C ALA A 81 13.13 -33.45 10.31
N ASP A 82 14.29 -33.62 10.93
CA ASP A 82 14.47 -33.56 12.38
C ASP A 82 14.09 -32.20 12.96
N TYR A 83 14.46 -31.12 12.26
CA TYR A 83 14.07 -29.77 12.66
C TYR A 83 12.55 -29.57 12.55
N ALA A 84 11.93 -30.05 11.47
CA ALA A 84 10.48 -29.99 11.24
C ALA A 84 9.67 -30.84 12.22
N ALA A 85 10.23 -31.94 12.72
CA ALA A 85 9.59 -32.76 13.76
C ALA A 85 9.58 -32.06 15.12
N LYS A 86 10.60 -31.23 15.40
CA LYS A 86 10.77 -30.50 16.67
C LYS A 86 10.15 -29.10 16.65
N ASN A 87 9.97 -28.52 15.47
CA ASN A 87 9.46 -27.17 15.26
C ASN A 87 8.37 -27.20 14.18
N LEU A 88 7.22 -26.57 14.44
CA LEU A 88 6.08 -26.50 13.50
C LEU A 88 6.45 -25.71 12.22
N LEU A 89 7.10 -26.37 11.25
CA LEU A 89 7.45 -25.80 9.95
C LEU A 89 6.29 -25.84 8.95
N GLY A 90 5.32 -26.76 9.11
CA GLY A 90 4.20 -26.91 8.18
C GLY A 90 4.68 -27.22 6.75
N THR A 91 4.27 -26.42 5.77
CA THR A 91 4.71 -26.52 4.36
C THR A 91 6.01 -25.76 4.07
N ARG A 92 6.65 -25.16 5.08
CA ARG A 92 7.86 -24.36 4.93
C ARG A 92 9.10 -25.27 4.79
N ARG A 93 10.04 -24.83 3.97
CA ARG A 93 11.36 -25.45 3.76
C ARG A 93 12.47 -24.56 4.30
N LEU A 94 13.58 -25.13 4.72
CA LEU A 94 14.78 -24.39 5.11
C LEU A 94 15.65 -24.14 3.87
N ALA A 95 15.79 -22.88 3.45
CA ALA A 95 16.56 -22.53 2.26
C ALA A 95 18.03 -22.99 2.31
N CYS A 96 18.62 -23.06 3.49
CA CYS A 96 20.00 -23.56 3.64
C CYS A 96 20.14 -25.08 3.49
N ALA A 97 19.04 -25.83 3.56
CA ALA A 97 19.00 -27.29 3.45
C ALA A 97 18.42 -27.77 2.10
N ALA A 98 17.96 -26.87 1.25
CA ALA A 98 17.32 -27.19 -0.03
C ALA A 98 18.20 -26.78 -1.22
N GLU A 99 18.16 -27.59 -2.27
CA GLU A 99 18.82 -27.34 -3.55
C GLU A 99 17.79 -27.13 -4.66
N VAL A 100 18.08 -26.23 -5.60
CA VAL A 100 17.20 -25.91 -6.73
C VAL A 100 17.33 -26.97 -7.81
N VAL A 101 16.27 -27.71 -8.09
CA VAL A 101 16.26 -28.77 -9.11
C VAL A 101 15.32 -28.50 -10.29
N GLY A 102 14.40 -27.53 -10.16
CA GLY A 102 13.50 -27.05 -11.22
C GLY A 102 13.16 -25.56 -11.07
N ASP A 103 12.32 -25.04 -11.96
CA ASP A 103 11.84 -23.65 -11.89
C ASP A 103 10.97 -23.42 -10.65
N LEU A 104 11.19 -22.32 -9.94
CA LEU A 104 10.57 -22.09 -8.63
C LEU A 104 10.00 -20.68 -8.49
N LEU A 105 8.77 -20.63 -7.98
CA LEU A 105 8.22 -19.45 -7.33
C LEU A 105 8.26 -19.68 -5.82
N LEU A 106 9.02 -18.86 -5.12
CA LEU A 106 9.23 -18.97 -3.69
C LEU A 106 8.66 -17.76 -2.97
N SER A 107 7.94 -18.00 -1.89
CA SER A 107 7.49 -16.97 -0.97
C SER A 107 8.37 -16.99 0.28
N VAL A 108 8.96 -15.84 0.60
CA VAL A 108 9.81 -15.63 1.77
C VAL A 108 8.96 -15.04 2.90
N PRO A 109 8.69 -15.81 3.98
CA PRO A 109 7.98 -15.32 5.16
C PRO A 109 8.65 -14.08 5.75
N GLU A 110 7.87 -13.16 6.32
CA GLU A 110 8.38 -11.91 6.88
C GLU A 110 9.40 -12.17 7.99
N GLU A 111 9.14 -13.17 8.85
CA GLU A 111 10.09 -13.60 9.90
C GLU A 111 11.45 -14.04 9.36
N SER A 112 11.50 -14.50 8.10
CA SER A 112 12.72 -14.97 7.43
C SER A 112 13.43 -13.87 6.65
N GLN A 113 12.86 -12.66 6.52
CA GLN A 113 13.48 -11.56 5.79
C GLN A 113 14.50 -10.85 6.70
N ALA A 114 15.78 -10.85 6.31
CA ALA A 114 16.84 -10.24 7.12
C ALA A 114 16.67 -8.72 7.31
N ARG A 115 15.94 -8.06 6.41
CA ARG A 115 15.60 -6.64 6.48
C ARG A 115 14.09 -6.50 6.58
N LYS A 116 13.60 -6.20 7.79
CA LYS A 116 12.20 -5.83 7.98
C LYS A 116 11.92 -4.57 7.18
N GLN A 117 10.92 -4.63 6.30
CA GLN A 117 10.47 -3.45 5.57
C GLN A 117 9.90 -2.45 6.58
N ILE A 118 10.23 -1.17 6.43
CA ILE A 118 9.62 -0.13 7.24
C ILE A 118 8.29 0.19 6.57
N VAL A 119 7.22 -0.49 7.00
CA VAL A 119 5.95 -0.49 6.28
C VAL A 119 5.03 0.68 6.63
N ALA A 120 5.28 1.44 7.70
CA ALA A 120 4.42 2.58 8.02
C ALA A 120 5.11 3.66 8.87
N LYS A 121 4.81 4.92 8.56
CA LYS A 121 4.86 6.00 9.56
C LYS A 121 3.70 5.81 10.54
N ALA A 122 3.89 6.26 11.78
CA ALA A 122 2.79 6.39 12.74
C ALA A 122 1.65 7.21 12.10
N ALA A 123 0.40 6.87 12.45
CA ALA A 123 -0.77 7.62 11.99
C ALA A 123 -0.62 9.11 12.31
N THR A 124 -1.22 9.97 11.48
CA THR A 124 -1.13 11.40 11.75
C THR A 124 -1.96 11.77 12.99
N ASP A 125 -1.42 12.66 13.82
CA ASP A 125 -2.13 13.27 14.95
C ASP A 125 -3.22 14.19 14.39
N ARG A 126 -4.38 13.61 14.10
CA ARG A 126 -5.58 14.31 13.65
C ARG A 126 -6.61 14.31 14.76
N VAL A 127 -7.21 15.48 14.99
CA VAL A 127 -8.36 15.62 15.87
C VAL A 127 -9.59 15.11 15.13
N ILE A 128 -10.19 14.03 15.64
CA ILE A 128 -11.40 13.42 15.09
C ILE A 128 -12.52 13.63 16.10
N ASP A 129 -13.66 14.16 15.66
CA ASP A 129 -14.85 14.23 16.51
C ASP A 129 -15.42 12.82 16.71
N VAL A 130 -15.52 12.39 17.98
CA VAL A 130 -15.81 11.00 18.37
C VAL A 130 -17.31 10.82 18.54
N GLN A 131 -17.93 10.21 17.53
CA GLN A 131 -19.33 9.79 17.50
C GLN A 131 -19.42 8.38 16.89
N PRO A 132 -18.86 7.34 17.55
CA PRO A 132 -18.72 6.01 16.98
C PRO A 132 -20.08 5.37 16.68
N ALA A 133 -20.11 4.43 15.75
CA ALA A 133 -21.35 3.69 15.45
C ALA A 133 -21.75 2.76 16.59
N VAL A 134 -20.79 2.27 17.39
CA VAL A 134 -21.07 1.51 18.61
C VAL A 134 -20.86 2.40 19.83
N ARG A 135 -21.90 2.50 20.67
CA ARG A 135 -21.88 3.24 21.92
C ARG A 135 -22.04 2.29 23.10
N GLN A 136 -21.25 2.48 24.15
CA GLN A 136 -21.37 1.73 25.40
C GLN A 136 -22.12 2.56 26.44
N VAL A 137 -23.05 1.94 27.15
CA VAL A 137 -23.86 2.53 28.22
C VAL A 137 -23.91 1.62 29.43
N TYR A 138 -24.03 2.20 30.62
CA TYR A 138 -24.24 1.45 31.86
C TYR A 138 -25.69 1.62 32.31
N VAL A 139 -26.41 0.53 32.52
CA VAL A 139 -27.84 0.52 32.82
C VAL A 139 -28.12 -0.33 34.05
N VAL A 140 -28.99 0.17 34.92
CA VAL A 140 -29.44 -0.56 36.10
C VAL A 140 -30.84 -1.07 35.87
N ILE A 141 -31.03 -2.38 35.87
CA ILE A 141 -32.32 -3.03 35.68
C ILE A 141 -32.86 -3.59 37.00
N VAL A 142 -34.19 -3.65 37.09
CA VAL A 142 -34.88 -4.36 38.18
C VAL A 142 -34.68 -5.86 38.02
N SER A 143 -34.45 -6.58 39.13
CA SER A 143 -34.41 -8.04 39.10
C SER A 143 -35.80 -8.61 38.82
N ALA A 144 -35.84 -9.80 38.23
CA ALA A 144 -37.08 -10.55 38.10
C ALA A 144 -37.67 -10.84 39.50
N ASP A 145 -38.99 -10.69 39.63
CA ASP A 145 -39.72 -10.93 40.87
C ASP A 145 -40.99 -11.76 40.60
N LEU A 146 -41.52 -12.40 41.65
CA LEU A 146 -42.77 -13.15 41.60
C LEU A 146 -43.92 -12.21 41.22
N GLY A 147 -44.53 -12.45 40.05
CA GLY A 147 -45.64 -11.64 39.52
C GLY A 147 -45.24 -10.68 38.39
N ASP A 148 -43.96 -10.62 38.01
CA ASP A 148 -43.50 -9.96 36.78
C ASP A 148 -43.25 -11.00 35.67
N ASP A 149 -44.19 -11.11 34.73
CA ASP A 149 -44.13 -12.07 33.62
C ASP A 149 -43.22 -11.63 32.45
N ARG A 150 -42.58 -10.45 32.54
CA ARG A 150 -41.69 -9.95 31.47
C ARG A 150 -40.39 -10.77 31.40
N GLY A 151 -39.82 -10.87 30.20
CA GLY A 151 -38.49 -11.41 30.02
C GLY A 151 -37.38 -10.43 30.43
N ASP A 152 -36.16 -10.93 30.57
CA ASP A 152 -35.00 -10.11 30.90
C ASP A 152 -34.69 -9.09 29.79
N TRP A 153 -35.04 -9.40 28.55
CA TRP A 153 -34.85 -8.49 27.42
C TRP A 153 -35.81 -7.30 27.48
N GLU A 154 -37.10 -7.54 27.74
CA GLU A 154 -38.10 -6.48 27.88
C GLU A 154 -37.75 -5.54 29.04
N ARG A 155 -37.33 -6.09 30.19
CA ARG A 155 -36.82 -5.29 31.32
C ARG A 155 -35.61 -4.45 30.95
N LEU A 156 -34.70 -5.00 30.15
CA LEU A 156 -33.52 -4.26 29.66
C LEU A 156 -33.92 -3.14 28.69
N GLN A 157 -34.85 -3.39 27.77
CA GLN A 157 -35.35 -2.37 26.83
C GLN A 157 -35.98 -1.19 27.55
N GLU A 158 -36.83 -1.44 28.55
CA GLU A 158 -37.43 -0.38 29.36
C GLU A 158 -36.36 0.46 30.07
N ALA A 159 -35.40 -0.19 30.73
CA ALA A 159 -34.34 0.53 31.43
C ALA A 159 -33.43 1.34 30.48
N LEU A 160 -33.15 0.84 29.28
CA LEU A 160 -32.41 1.58 28.24
C LEU A 160 -33.21 2.78 27.71
N ALA A 161 -34.52 2.65 27.55
CA ALA A 161 -35.40 3.74 27.15
C ALA A 161 -35.49 4.83 28.24
N GLU A 162 -35.67 4.43 29.49
CA GLU A 162 -35.80 5.34 30.64
C GLU A 162 -34.49 6.08 30.97
N GLN A 163 -33.36 5.37 31.00
CA GLN A 163 -32.09 5.91 31.49
C GLN A 163 -31.23 6.55 30.40
N TRP A 164 -31.40 6.13 29.14
CA TRP A 164 -30.54 6.55 28.03
C TRP A 164 -31.31 7.07 26.82
N SER A 165 -32.64 7.11 26.88
CA SER A 165 -33.50 7.48 25.74
C SER A 165 -33.28 6.60 24.50
N LEU A 166 -32.88 5.34 24.71
CA LEU A 166 -32.69 4.35 23.66
C LEU A 166 -33.89 3.41 23.61
N ALA A 167 -34.88 3.73 22.77
CA ALA A 167 -36.11 2.96 22.60
C ALA A 167 -36.15 2.22 21.26
N GLY A 168 -37.00 1.19 21.15
CA GLY A 168 -37.20 0.44 19.90
C GLY A 168 -35.99 -0.40 19.47
N LEU A 169 -35.10 -0.74 20.41
CA LEU A 169 -33.90 -1.53 20.14
C LEU A 169 -34.26 -2.99 19.83
N THR A 170 -33.45 -3.62 18.99
CA THR A 170 -33.32 -5.08 18.87
C THR A 170 -32.10 -5.57 19.65
N ILE A 171 -31.92 -6.89 19.76
CA ILE A 171 -30.73 -7.51 20.36
C ILE A 171 -30.21 -8.62 19.45
N ASP A 172 -28.90 -8.61 19.17
CA ASP A 172 -28.26 -9.68 18.41
C ASP A 172 -28.21 -10.98 19.23
N LEU A 173 -28.33 -12.12 18.57
CA LEU A 173 -28.52 -13.41 19.24
C LEU A 173 -27.41 -13.78 20.25
N PRO A 174 -26.10 -13.57 20.00
CA PRO A 174 -25.06 -13.82 21.00
C PRO A 174 -25.22 -12.95 22.25
N ALA A 175 -25.60 -11.67 22.09
CA ALA A 175 -25.83 -10.77 23.21
C ALA A 175 -27.05 -11.21 24.04
N LEU A 176 -28.15 -11.63 23.38
CA LEU A 176 -29.33 -12.18 24.04
C LEU A 176 -29.00 -13.46 24.82
N ARG A 177 -28.23 -14.37 24.23
CA ARG A 177 -27.77 -15.60 24.90
C ARG A 177 -26.91 -15.30 26.14
N ASN A 178 -26.17 -14.20 26.14
CA ASN A 178 -25.33 -13.80 27.28
C ASN A 178 -26.10 -13.05 28.38
N LEU A 179 -27.29 -12.49 28.08
CA LEU A 179 -28.01 -11.59 28.97
C LEU A 179 -28.25 -12.19 30.36
N GLN A 180 -28.80 -13.40 30.43
CA GLN A 180 -29.08 -14.04 31.72
C GLN A 180 -27.81 -14.43 32.49
N ALA A 181 -26.75 -14.81 31.79
CA ALA A 181 -25.48 -15.10 32.42
C ALA A 181 -24.90 -13.83 33.06
N ALA A 182 -24.90 -12.71 32.33
CA ALA A 182 -24.46 -11.41 32.84
C ALA A 182 -25.31 -10.95 34.03
N LEU A 183 -26.62 -11.19 34.04
CA LEU A 183 -27.50 -10.83 35.16
C LEU A 183 -27.29 -11.64 36.44
N ARG A 184 -26.84 -12.89 36.31
CA ARG A 184 -26.53 -13.75 37.45
C ARG A 184 -25.14 -13.50 38.03
N ASP A 185 -24.28 -12.84 37.26
CA ASP A 185 -22.91 -12.56 37.68
C ASP A 185 -22.87 -11.69 38.95
N PRO A 186 -22.05 -12.03 39.95
CA PRO A 186 -21.87 -11.20 41.14
C PRO A 186 -21.47 -9.75 40.84
N ALA A 187 -20.71 -9.50 39.77
CA ALA A 187 -20.31 -8.16 39.34
C ALA A 187 -21.50 -7.30 38.90
N ALA A 188 -22.63 -7.91 38.52
CA ALA A 188 -23.85 -7.19 38.18
C ALA A 188 -24.67 -6.78 39.42
N GLN A 189 -24.32 -7.20 40.64
CA GLN A 189 -25.11 -6.83 41.82
C GLN A 189 -24.95 -5.34 42.17
N VAL A 190 -26.07 -4.65 42.33
CA VAL A 190 -26.12 -3.26 42.81
C VAL A 190 -27.11 -3.16 43.99
N PRO A 191 -26.98 -2.12 44.85
CA PRO A 191 -27.84 -1.95 46.01
C PRO A 191 -29.34 -1.97 45.67
N GLY A 192 -30.16 -2.43 46.62
CA GLY A 192 -31.62 -2.49 46.44
C GLY A 192 -32.10 -3.65 45.57
N GLY A 193 -31.33 -4.75 45.48
CA GLY A 193 -31.73 -5.96 44.76
C GLY A 193 -31.77 -5.79 43.23
N ARG A 194 -31.07 -4.79 42.69
CA ARG A 194 -31.03 -4.50 41.25
C ARG A 194 -29.85 -5.19 40.56
N ARG A 195 -29.82 -5.11 39.24
CA ARG A 195 -28.70 -5.58 38.42
C ARG A 195 -28.14 -4.49 37.52
N GLY A 196 -26.84 -4.26 37.57
CA GLY A 196 -26.12 -3.31 36.73
C GLY A 196 -25.45 -4.03 35.57
N LEU A 197 -25.65 -3.53 34.35
CA LEU A 197 -25.09 -4.09 33.14
C LEU A 197 -24.40 -3.01 32.33
N THR A 198 -23.32 -3.38 31.65
CA THR A 198 -22.71 -2.57 30.60
C THR A 198 -23.15 -3.11 29.25
N VAL A 199 -23.77 -2.25 28.43
CA VAL A 199 -24.41 -2.62 27.17
C VAL A 199 -23.78 -1.83 26.02
N ALA A 200 -23.36 -2.53 24.96
CA ALA A 200 -22.94 -1.89 23.72
C ALA A 200 -24.08 -1.91 22.71
N VAL A 201 -24.39 -0.75 22.15
CA VAL A 201 -25.49 -0.52 21.21
C VAL A 201 -24.92 -0.02 19.89
N TRP A 202 -25.20 -0.72 18.79
CA TRP A 202 -24.83 -0.31 17.45
C TRP A 202 -25.93 0.52 16.80
N GLN A 203 -25.56 1.68 16.26
CA GLN A 203 -26.39 2.68 15.59
C GLN A 203 -27.69 3.03 16.33
N GLU A 204 -27.69 2.99 17.66
CA GLU A 204 -28.89 3.22 18.49
C GLU A 204 -30.07 2.33 18.09
N ARG A 205 -29.79 1.13 17.54
CA ARG A 205 -30.78 0.22 16.98
C ARG A 205 -30.66 -1.20 17.49
N GLU A 206 -29.45 -1.73 17.65
CA GLU A 206 -29.24 -3.13 18.01
C GLU A 206 -28.26 -3.24 19.19
N VAL A 207 -28.63 -3.97 20.23
CA VAL A 207 -27.72 -4.36 21.32
C VAL A 207 -26.79 -5.47 20.81
N VAL A 208 -25.48 -5.18 20.80
CA VAL A 208 -24.43 -6.07 20.28
C VAL A 208 -23.56 -6.66 21.39
N ARG A 209 -23.62 -6.15 22.62
CA ARG A 209 -22.93 -6.75 23.77
C ARG A 209 -23.64 -6.44 25.07
N VAL A 210 -23.65 -7.42 25.96
CA VAL A 210 -24.06 -7.27 27.37
C VAL A 210 -22.96 -7.83 28.25
N LEU A 211 -22.45 -7.03 29.19
CA LEU A 211 -21.45 -7.40 30.19
C LEU A 211 -22.02 -7.16 31.59
N PRO A 212 -21.65 -7.99 32.58
CA PRO A 212 -22.04 -7.78 33.96
C PRO A 212 -21.33 -6.57 34.57
N GLY A 213 -22.02 -5.81 35.42
CA GLY A 213 -21.44 -4.69 36.15
C GLY A 213 -21.00 -3.54 35.26
N TYR A 214 -20.15 -2.67 35.81
CA TYR A 214 -19.49 -1.61 35.06
C TYR A 214 -18.24 -2.18 34.39
N ALA A 215 -18.14 -2.04 33.07
CA ALA A 215 -16.98 -2.45 32.29
C ALA A 215 -16.49 -1.32 31.39
N GLU A 216 -15.18 -1.31 31.12
CA GLU A 216 -14.53 -0.48 30.11
C GLU A 216 -13.96 -1.37 29.00
N GLY A 217 -13.33 -0.78 27.98
CA GLY A 217 -12.72 -1.52 26.86
C GLY A 217 -13.63 -1.67 25.66
N LEU A 218 -13.91 -0.55 24.99
CA LEU A 218 -14.65 -0.50 23.74
C LEU A 218 -13.70 -0.14 22.60
N TYR A 219 -13.33 -1.12 21.77
CA TYR A 219 -12.36 -0.92 20.70
C TYR A 219 -12.96 -1.16 19.32
N GLY A 220 -12.35 -0.50 18.33
CA GLY A 220 -12.66 -0.72 16.93
C GLY A 220 -11.40 -0.74 16.07
N LEU A 221 -11.51 -1.32 14.88
CA LEU A 221 -10.40 -1.53 13.97
C LEU A 221 -10.62 -0.77 12.65
N ALA A 222 -9.74 0.17 12.32
CA ALA A 222 -9.72 0.81 11.01
C ALA A 222 -8.63 0.16 10.16
N VAL A 223 -8.98 -0.39 9.00
CA VAL A 223 -8.06 -1.14 8.14
C VAL A 223 -8.03 -0.53 6.75
N ASP A 224 -6.84 -0.21 6.28
CA ASP A 224 -6.55 0.12 4.89
C ASP A 224 -5.94 -1.11 4.20
N ILE A 225 -6.69 -1.68 3.25
CA ILE A 225 -6.32 -2.87 2.51
C ILE A 225 -5.75 -2.45 1.15
N GLY A 226 -4.50 -2.01 1.17
CA GLY A 226 -3.74 -1.74 -0.05
C GLY A 226 -3.42 -3.02 -0.83
N SER A 227 -3.13 -2.86 -2.12
CA SER A 227 -2.70 -3.98 -2.98
C SER A 227 -1.44 -4.63 -2.43
N THR A 228 -0.47 -3.84 -1.97
CA THR A 228 0.83 -4.33 -1.49
C THR A 228 0.92 -4.40 0.02
N THR A 229 0.28 -3.49 0.74
CA THR A 229 0.40 -3.32 2.18
C THR A 229 -0.99 -3.26 2.80
N ILE A 230 -1.18 -3.94 3.93
CA ILE A 230 -2.38 -3.81 4.75
C ILE A 230 -1.98 -3.15 6.07
N VAL A 231 -2.65 -2.07 6.45
CA VAL A 231 -2.41 -1.32 7.69
C VAL A 231 -3.67 -1.36 8.54
N ALA A 232 -3.52 -1.67 9.83
CA ALA A 232 -4.60 -1.71 10.80
C ALA A 232 -4.32 -0.76 11.98
N HIS A 233 -5.32 0.04 12.32
CA HIS A 233 -5.32 0.98 13.44
C HIS A 233 -6.38 0.55 14.46
N LEU A 234 -5.93 0.10 15.63
CA LEU A 234 -6.81 -0.19 16.76
C LEU A 234 -7.09 1.10 17.52
N CYS A 235 -8.36 1.47 17.65
CA CYS A 235 -8.78 2.71 18.29
C CYS A 235 -9.70 2.42 19.48
N ASP A 236 -9.55 3.18 20.56
CA ASP A 236 -10.56 3.25 21.62
C ASP A 236 -11.75 4.07 21.08
N LEU A 237 -12.92 3.43 20.98
CA LEU A 237 -14.12 4.05 20.40
C LEU A 237 -14.73 5.14 21.30
N ARG A 238 -14.45 5.11 22.61
CA ARG A 238 -14.95 6.11 23.56
C ARG A 238 -14.13 7.38 23.50
N THR A 239 -12.81 7.27 23.36
CA THR A 239 -11.89 8.42 23.42
C THR A 239 -11.38 8.86 22.06
N GLY A 240 -11.46 8.00 21.04
CA GLY A 240 -10.84 8.21 19.73
C GLY A 240 -9.32 7.97 19.72
N ALA A 241 -8.73 7.59 20.86
CA ALA A 241 -7.29 7.40 20.98
C ALA A 241 -6.83 6.20 20.13
N LEU A 242 -5.71 6.39 19.43
CA LEU A 242 -5.04 5.32 18.71
C LEU A 242 -4.28 4.43 19.71
N ALA A 243 -4.78 3.20 19.90
CA ALA A 243 -4.23 2.25 20.85
C ALA A 243 -3.04 1.47 20.28
N ALA A 244 -3.12 1.07 19.01
CA ALA A 244 -2.02 0.39 18.31
C ALA A 244 -2.11 0.60 16.80
N THR A 245 -0.98 0.53 16.12
CA THR A 245 -0.89 0.43 14.65
C THR A 245 -0.04 -0.76 14.29
N GLU A 246 -0.57 -1.60 13.41
CA GLU A 246 0.12 -2.73 12.82
C GLU A 246 0.05 -2.63 11.31
N ALA A 247 1.08 -3.12 10.64
CA ALA A 247 1.09 -3.23 9.19
C ALA A 247 1.77 -4.53 8.80
N MET A 248 1.34 -5.08 7.68
CA MET A 248 2.00 -6.21 7.05
C MET A 248 1.89 -6.09 5.55
N MET A 249 2.73 -6.86 4.87
CA MET A 249 2.55 -7.00 3.44
C MET A 249 1.30 -7.83 3.13
N ASN A 250 0.55 -7.39 2.12
CA ASN A 250 -0.63 -8.09 1.66
C ASN A 250 -0.24 -9.50 1.14
N PRO A 251 -0.74 -10.58 1.77
CA PRO A 251 -0.38 -11.94 1.37
C PRO A 251 -0.89 -12.31 -0.02
N GLN A 252 -1.79 -11.52 -0.61
CA GLN A 252 -2.28 -11.72 -1.97
C GLN A 252 -1.24 -11.38 -3.05
N VAL A 253 -0.12 -10.72 -2.71
CA VAL A 253 0.98 -10.45 -3.64
C VAL A 253 1.47 -11.72 -4.33
N ARG A 254 1.35 -12.89 -3.68
CA ARG A 254 1.71 -14.19 -4.26
C ARG A 254 0.83 -14.67 -5.41
N TYR A 255 -0.41 -14.18 -5.46
CA TYR A 255 -1.37 -14.50 -6.52
C TYR A 255 -1.34 -13.46 -7.64
N GLY A 256 -0.76 -12.30 -7.36
CA GLY A 256 -0.58 -11.21 -8.31
C GLY A 256 0.08 -10.00 -7.64
N GLU A 257 1.21 -9.56 -8.22
CA GLU A 257 1.95 -8.38 -7.78
C GLU A 257 1.14 -7.09 -7.93
N ASP A 258 0.28 -7.03 -8.95
CA ASP A 258 -0.59 -5.90 -9.27
C ASP A 258 -2.07 -6.34 -9.32
N LEU A 259 -2.99 -5.37 -9.32
CA LEU A 259 -4.43 -5.64 -9.29
C LEU A 259 -4.92 -6.46 -10.49
N MET A 260 -4.44 -6.16 -11.70
CA MET A 260 -4.87 -6.85 -12.92
C MET A 260 -4.39 -8.30 -12.96
N SER A 261 -3.20 -8.57 -12.41
CA SER A 261 -2.67 -9.91 -12.27
C SER A 261 -3.47 -10.74 -11.26
N ARG A 262 -4.06 -10.12 -10.23
CA ARG A 262 -5.01 -10.79 -9.31
C ARG A 262 -6.33 -11.10 -9.99
N VAL A 263 -6.86 -10.16 -10.78
CA VAL A 263 -8.06 -10.42 -11.58
C VAL A 263 -7.79 -11.59 -12.53
N SER A 264 -6.66 -11.58 -13.23
CA SER A 264 -6.23 -12.67 -14.12
C SER A 264 -6.09 -14.00 -13.38
N TYR A 265 -5.54 -14.00 -12.15
CA TYR A 265 -5.47 -15.20 -11.32
C TYR A 265 -6.86 -15.74 -10.96
N GLY A 266 -7.80 -14.87 -10.59
CA GLY A 266 -9.20 -15.24 -10.36
C GLY A 266 -9.86 -15.87 -11.59
N MET A 267 -9.54 -15.39 -12.79
CA MET A 267 -10.03 -15.93 -14.06
C MET A 267 -9.44 -17.30 -14.41
N MET A 268 -8.13 -17.48 -14.18
CA MET A 268 -7.38 -18.64 -14.65
C MET A 268 -7.42 -19.81 -13.68
N GLU A 269 -7.47 -19.54 -12.38
CA GLU A 269 -7.35 -20.57 -11.35
C GLU A 269 -8.71 -20.90 -10.73
N PRO A 270 -9.13 -22.18 -10.76
CA PRO A 270 -10.29 -22.63 -10.00
C PRO A 270 -10.14 -22.27 -8.51
N GLN A 271 -11.14 -21.59 -7.95
CA GLN A 271 -11.13 -21.08 -6.57
C GLN A 271 -10.07 -19.98 -6.30
N GLY A 272 -9.51 -19.35 -7.33
CA GLY A 272 -8.52 -18.28 -7.16
C GLY A 272 -9.05 -17.11 -6.31
N VAL A 273 -10.31 -16.70 -6.55
CA VAL A 273 -11.02 -15.68 -5.76
C VAL A 273 -11.13 -16.09 -4.30
N GLU A 274 -11.60 -17.31 -4.01
CA GLU A 274 -11.77 -17.83 -2.65
C GLU A 274 -10.43 -17.91 -1.89
N ARG A 275 -9.33 -18.29 -2.57
CA ARG A 275 -7.99 -18.29 -1.97
C ARG A 275 -7.54 -16.88 -1.60
N MET A 276 -7.74 -15.91 -2.48
CA MET A 276 -7.41 -14.50 -2.23
C MET A 276 -8.28 -13.90 -1.12
N HIS A 277 -9.57 -14.19 -1.11
CA HIS A 277 -10.52 -13.81 -0.07
C HIS A 277 -10.06 -14.31 1.31
N ARG A 278 -9.78 -15.61 1.43
CA ARG A 278 -9.27 -16.20 2.67
C ARG A 278 -7.92 -15.63 3.10
N ALA A 279 -7.06 -15.27 2.15
CA ALA A 279 -5.76 -14.67 2.45
C ALA A 279 -5.90 -13.26 3.07
N VAL A 280 -6.79 -12.42 2.54
CA VAL A 280 -7.02 -11.08 3.11
C VAL A 280 -7.70 -11.14 4.48
N LEU A 281 -8.69 -12.03 4.67
CA LEU A 281 -9.33 -12.21 5.98
C LEU A 281 -8.36 -12.70 7.06
N ARG A 282 -7.44 -13.61 6.70
CA ARG A 282 -6.37 -14.05 7.60
C ARG A 282 -5.43 -12.91 7.97
N ALA A 283 -5.03 -12.08 7.00
CA ALA A 283 -4.20 -10.91 7.28
C ALA A 283 -4.88 -9.92 8.22
N VAL A 284 -6.17 -9.61 8.00
CA VAL A 284 -6.94 -8.72 8.87
C VAL A 284 -7.02 -9.30 10.29
N THR A 285 -7.26 -10.60 10.44
CA THR A 285 -7.28 -11.29 11.73
C THR A 285 -5.93 -11.20 12.44
N GLU A 286 -4.83 -11.52 11.75
CA GLU A 286 -3.47 -11.48 12.31
C GLU A 286 -3.07 -10.06 12.75
N LEU A 287 -3.41 -9.04 11.96
CA LEU A 287 -3.18 -7.64 12.33
C LEU A 287 -3.99 -7.24 13.57
N ALA A 288 -5.24 -7.67 13.66
CA ALA A 288 -6.09 -7.42 14.83
C ALA A 288 -5.53 -8.10 16.09
N GLU A 289 -5.07 -9.35 15.98
CA GLU A 289 -4.41 -10.09 17.07
C GLU A 289 -3.16 -9.38 17.56
N LYS A 290 -2.25 -8.99 16.65
CA LYS A 290 -1.03 -8.24 16.99
C LYS A 290 -1.36 -6.91 17.66
N ALA A 291 -2.32 -6.15 17.11
CA ALA A 291 -2.71 -4.85 17.63
C ALA A 291 -3.33 -4.97 19.04
N CYS A 292 -4.21 -5.94 19.26
CA CYS A 292 -4.83 -6.19 20.57
C CYS A 292 -3.80 -6.67 21.59
N ALA A 293 -2.86 -7.53 21.19
CA ALA A 293 -1.81 -8.03 22.08
C ALA A 293 -0.93 -6.90 22.63
N ARG A 294 -0.67 -5.82 21.86
CA ARG A 294 0.08 -4.65 22.34
C ARG A 294 -0.56 -3.95 23.54
N ILE A 295 -1.88 -4.07 23.69
CA ILE A 295 -2.62 -3.48 24.81
C ILE A 295 -3.11 -4.54 25.81
N GLY A 296 -2.59 -5.77 25.73
CA GLY A 296 -2.98 -6.87 26.61
C GLY A 296 -4.42 -7.35 26.42
N GLN A 297 -4.99 -7.15 25.24
CA GLN A 297 -6.36 -7.55 24.89
C GLN A 297 -6.35 -8.66 23.83
N THR A 298 -7.51 -9.28 23.62
CA THR A 298 -7.77 -10.21 22.50
C THR A 298 -8.68 -9.55 21.46
N PRO A 299 -8.77 -10.08 20.23
CA PRO A 299 -9.69 -9.57 19.21
C PRO A 299 -11.17 -9.53 19.63
N GLU A 300 -11.56 -10.24 20.69
CA GLU A 300 -12.91 -10.16 21.27
C GLU A 300 -13.23 -8.75 21.79
N CYS A 301 -12.25 -7.88 22.03
CA CYS A 301 -12.51 -6.50 22.43
C CYS A 301 -13.01 -5.60 21.29
N ILE A 302 -12.85 -6.03 20.03
CA ILE A 302 -13.23 -5.28 18.82
C ILE A 302 -14.73 -5.47 18.55
N LEU A 303 -15.49 -4.36 18.58
CA LEU A 303 -16.95 -4.36 18.32
C LEU A 303 -17.36 -3.70 17.01
N ASP A 304 -16.46 -2.93 16.40
CA ASP A 304 -16.71 -2.24 15.14
C ASP A 304 -15.44 -2.21 14.31
N ALA A 305 -15.56 -2.38 13.00
CA ALA A 305 -14.43 -2.31 12.09
C ALA A 305 -14.82 -1.54 10.83
N VAL A 306 -13.94 -0.67 10.35
CA VAL A 306 -14.06 -0.01 9.05
C VAL A 306 -12.91 -0.46 8.17
N LEU A 307 -13.23 -1.00 7.00
CA LEU A 307 -12.24 -1.47 6.04
C LEU A 307 -12.36 -0.67 4.75
N VAL A 308 -11.25 -0.13 4.29
CA VAL A 308 -11.12 0.60 3.03
C VAL A 308 -10.09 -0.09 2.14
N GLY A 309 -10.13 0.21 0.86
CA GLY A 309 -9.25 -0.37 -0.15
C GLY A 309 -9.79 -0.05 -1.54
N ASN A 310 -8.97 -0.21 -2.56
CA ASN A 310 -9.47 -0.03 -3.92
C ASN A 310 -10.56 -1.05 -4.22
N THR A 311 -11.31 -0.80 -5.30
CA THR A 311 -12.49 -1.58 -5.65
C THR A 311 -12.24 -3.09 -5.73
N ILE A 312 -11.13 -3.51 -6.34
CA ILE A 312 -10.76 -4.93 -6.46
C ILE A 312 -10.49 -5.52 -5.07
N MET A 313 -9.80 -4.78 -4.20
CA MET A 313 -9.52 -5.21 -2.84
C MET A 313 -10.78 -5.37 -1.99
N ILE A 314 -11.75 -4.47 -2.13
CA ILE A 314 -13.06 -4.59 -1.46
C ILE A 314 -13.84 -5.79 -2.00
N HIS A 315 -13.84 -6.04 -3.31
CA HIS A 315 -14.52 -7.21 -3.88
C HIS A 315 -13.90 -8.51 -3.34
N LEU A 316 -12.56 -8.63 -3.37
CA LEU A 316 -11.86 -9.79 -2.82
C LEU A 316 -12.10 -9.97 -1.31
N LEU A 317 -12.12 -8.88 -0.54
CA LEU A 317 -12.47 -8.92 0.89
C LEU A 317 -13.88 -9.49 1.11
N LEU A 318 -14.85 -9.10 0.28
CA LEU A 318 -16.24 -9.55 0.38
C LEU A 318 -16.50 -10.92 -0.27
N GLY A 319 -15.47 -11.54 -0.86
CA GLY A 319 -15.61 -12.82 -1.58
C GLY A 319 -16.33 -12.68 -2.92
N ILE A 320 -16.42 -11.44 -3.45
CA ILE A 320 -17.01 -11.13 -4.75
C ILE A 320 -15.94 -11.29 -5.82
N ASP A 321 -16.30 -11.95 -6.92
CA ASP A 321 -15.42 -12.12 -8.06
C ASP A 321 -15.11 -10.77 -8.76
N PRO A 322 -13.83 -10.34 -8.84
CA PRO A 322 -13.47 -9.09 -9.49
C PRO A 322 -13.28 -9.20 -11.02
N VAL A 323 -13.59 -10.31 -11.70
CA VAL A 323 -13.40 -10.46 -13.16
C VAL A 323 -13.97 -9.27 -13.96
N GLU A 324 -15.19 -8.82 -13.63
CA GLU A 324 -15.85 -7.71 -14.33
C GLU A 324 -15.16 -6.35 -14.16
N LEU A 325 -14.25 -6.23 -13.20
CA LEU A 325 -13.41 -5.04 -13.01
C LEU A 325 -12.17 -5.06 -13.91
N GLY A 326 -11.83 -6.21 -14.51
CA GLY A 326 -10.69 -6.34 -15.42
C GLY A 326 -11.00 -6.01 -16.88
N GLY A 327 -12.28 -5.99 -17.27
CA GLY A 327 -12.72 -5.70 -18.63
C GLY A 327 -13.63 -4.49 -18.67
N ALA A 328 -13.59 -3.71 -19.75
CA ALA A 328 -14.58 -2.64 -19.96
C ALA A 328 -16.01 -3.24 -19.97
N PRO A 329 -16.97 -2.66 -19.24
CA PRO A 329 -17.00 -1.29 -18.70
C PRO A 329 -16.52 -1.14 -17.24
N PHE A 330 -15.73 -2.09 -16.72
CA PHE A 330 -15.19 -2.10 -15.34
C PHE A 330 -16.31 -2.13 -14.29
N ALA A 331 -17.22 -3.10 -14.45
CA ALA A 331 -18.49 -3.10 -13.73
C ALA A 331 -18.33 -3.50 -12.26
N LEU A 332 -18.98 -2.73 -11.39
CA LEU A 332 -19.06 -2.96 -9.94
C LEU A 332 -20.20 -3.91 -9.61
N ALA A 333 -19.98 -4.89 -8.74
CA ALA A 333 -21.09 -5.63 -8.13
C ALA A 333 -21.88 -4.74 -7.15
N THR A 334 -21.17 -3.89 -6.41
CA THR A 334 -21.75 -2.85 -5.56
C THR A 334 -20.83 -1.63 -5.51
N ALA A 335 -21.43 -0.45 -5.66
CA ALA A 335 -20.77 0.83 -5.40
C ALA A 335 -21.05 1.33 -3.96
N GLY A 336 -22.12 0.85 -3.34
CA GLY A 336 -22.57 1.32 -2.03
C GLY A 336 -21.71 0.78 -0.88
N ALA A 337 -21.76 1.48 0.25
CA ALA A 337 -21.21 0.99 1.50
C ALA A 337 -21.90 -0.32 1.93
N VAL A 338 -21.17 -1.20 2.60
CA VAL A 338 -21.69 -2.49 3.06
C VAL A 338 -21.52 -2.60 4.57
N ASP A 339 -22.62 -2.88 5.27
CA ASP A 339 -22.63 -3.17 6.71
C ASP A 339 -22.89 -4.67 6.93
N LEU A 340 -21.94 -5.36 7.57
CA LEU A 340 -21.99 -6.80 7.85
C LEU A 340 -21.73 -7.06 9.34
N ARG A 341 -21.94 -8.31 9.76
CA ARG A 341 -21.33 -8.81 10.99
C ARG A 341 -19.99 -9.43 10.64
N ALA A 342 -18.97 -9.20 11.47
CA ALA A 342 -17.62 -9.71 11.23
C ALA A 342 -17.60 -11.26 11.11
N ARG A 343 -18.47 -11.94 11.87
CA ARG A 343 -18.65 -13.40 11.82
C ARG A 343 -19.14 -13.93 10.48
N ASP A 344 -19.85 -13.13 9.69
CA ASP A 344 -20.38 -13.55 8.39
C ASP A 344 -19.25 -13.68 7.34
N LEU A 345 -18.11 -13.01 7.59
CA LEU A 345 -16.86 -13.17 6.84
C LEU A 345 -15.85 -14.09 7.57
N GLY A 346 -16.23 -14.73 8.67
CA GLY A 346 -15.32 -15.58 9.44
C GLY A 346 -14.21 -14.85 10.21
N LEU A 347 -14.35 -13.54 10.45
CA LEU A 347 -13.42 -12.78 11.29
C LEU A 347 -13.71 -13.06 12.77
N ALA A 348 -12.67 -13.49 13.50
CA ALA A 348 -12.76 -13.86 14.91
C ALA A 348 -12.66 -12.65 15.85
N PHE A 349 -13.51 -11.64 15.63
CA PHE A 349 -13.69 -10.51 16.54
C PHE A 349 -14.74 -10.86 17.60
N ALA A 350 -15.32 -9.85 18.27
CA ALA A 350 -16.51 -10.09 19.06
C ALA A 350 -17.61 -10.78 18.23
N PRO A 351 -18.39 -11.72 18.81
CA PRO A 351 -19.42 -12.45 18.06
C PRO A 351 -20.43 -11.56 17.33
N SER A 352 -20.74 -10.40 17.90
CA SER A 352 -21.66 -9.40 17.34
C SER A 352 -20.95 -8.17 16.77
N ALA A 353 -19.62 -8.26 16.54
CA ALA A 353 -18.86 -7.17 15.94
C ALA A 353 -19.42 -6.79 14.58
N ARG A 354 -19.46 -5.49 14.32
CA ARG A 354 -19.89 -4.93 13.03
C ARG A 354 -18.69 -4.67 12.16
N LEU A 355 -18.92 -4.80 10.86
CA LEU A 355 -17.94 -4.51 9.83
C LEU A 355 -18.58 -3.59 8.80
N HIS A 356 -17.88 -2.51 8.45
CA HIS A 356 -18.31 -1.51 7.51
C HIS A 356 -17.26 -1.31 6.42
N THR A 357 -17.66 -1.37 5.16
CA THR A 357 -16.83 -0.91 4.05
C THR A 357 -17.34 0.44 3.55
N LEU A 358 -16.43 1.36 3.28
CA LEU A 358 -16.80 2.60 2.59
C LEU A 358 -17.28 2.31 1.15
N PRO A 359 -18.07 3.20 0.54
CA PRO A 359 -18.51 3.04 -0.86
C PRO A 359 -17.33 3.16 -1.83
N CYS A 360 -17.49 2.63 -3.04
CA CYS A 360 -16.60 2.86 -4.17
C CYS A 360 -17.20 3.93 -5.10
N ILE A 361 -16.36 4.72 -5.76
CA ILE A 361 -16.80 5.70 -6.76
C ILE A 361 -16.95 5.05 -8.14
N ALA A 362 -15.98 4.21 -8.53
CA ALA A 362 -15.92 3.57 -9.84
C ALA A 362 -15.13 2.25 -9.81
N GLY A 363 -15.04 1.54 -10.94
CA GLY A 363 -14.30 0.28 -11.06
C GLY A 363 -12.83 0.38 -10.63
N HIS A 364 -12.18 1.53 -10.81
CA HIS A 364 -10.79 1.78 -10.42
C HIS A 364 -10.62 2.92 -9.40
N VAL A 365 -11.72 3.40 -8.80
CA VAL A 365 -11.67 4.42 -7.74
C VAL A 365 -12.49 3.90 -6.56
N GLY A 366 -11.80 3.36 -5.56
CA GLY A 366 -12.42 2.57 -4.51
C GLY A 366 -12.69 3.32 -3.21
N ALA A 367 -12.94 2.52 -2.17
CA ALA A 367 -13.23 2.94 -0.82
C ALA A 367 -12.03 3.62 -0.13
N ASP A 368 -10.81 3.24 -0.53
CA ASP A 368 -9.57 3.92 -0.14
C ASP A 368 -9.58 5.39 -0.54
N HIS A 369 -9.89 5.71 -1.80
CA HIS A 369 -9.93 7.09 -2.28
C HIS A 369 -11.05 7.89 -1.60
N VAL A 370 -12.20 7.26 -1.30
CA VAL A 370 -13.23 7.90 -0.47
C VAL A 370 -12.70 8.20 0.94
N GLY A 371 -11.91 7.29 1.53
CA GLY A 371 -11.18 7.53 2.77
C GLY A 371 -10.24 8.74 2.67
N VAL A 372 -9.47 8.83 1.58
CA VAL A 372 -8.59 9.99 1.30
C VAL A 372 -9.41 11.29 1.26
N LEU A 373 -10.59 11.29 0.64
CA LEU A 373 -11.47 12.46 0.60
C LEU A 373 -12.04 12.86 1.97
N LEU A 374 -12.28 11.91 2.87
CA LEU A 374 -12.64 12.22 4.26
C LEU A 374 -11.48 12.86 5.02
N ALA A 375 -10.26 12.36 4.81
CA ALA A 375 -9.07 12.82 5.51
C ALA A 375 -8.58 14.20 5.03
N GLU A 376 -8.59 14.45 3.72
CA GLU A 376 -8.08 15.69 3.12
C GLU A 376 -9.17 16.76 2.92
N ALA A 377 -10.43 16.33 2.85
CA ALA A 377 -11.62 17.18 2.79
C ALA A 377 -11.55 18.37 1.80
N PRO A 378 -11.15 18.17 0.52
CA PRO A 378 -11.15 19.25 -0.48
C PRO A 378 -12.55 19.87 -0.66
N GLN A 379 -13.61 19.07 -0.51
CA GLN A 379 -15.01 19.51 -0.55
C GLN A 379 -15.42 20.49 0.56
N GLN A 380 -14.56 20.75 1.55
CA GLN A 380 -14.81 21.73 2.61
C GLN A 380 -14.02 23.03 2.39
N GLN A 381 -13.18 23.07 1.35
CA GLN A 381 -12.26 24.18 1.06
C GLN A 381 -12.80 25.03 -0.10
N ASP A 382 -12.36 26.30 -0.17
CA ASP A 382 -12.62 27.17 -1.33
C ASP A 382 -11.53 27.05 -2.40
N GLU A 383 -10.30 26.79 -1.95
CA GLU A 383 -9.09 26.64 -2.79
C GLU A 383 -9.19 25.42 -3.71
N MET A 384 -8.60 25.51 -4.90
CA MET A 384 -8.45 24.35 -5.79
C MET A 384 -7.38 23.40 -5.28
N ALA A 385 -7.85 22.32 -4.65
CA ALA A 385 -7.00 21.29 -4.07
C ALA A 385 -6.90 20.08 -5.01
N LEU A 386 -5.66 19.70 -5.34
CA LEU A 386 -5.33 18.43 -5.95
C LEU A 386 -4.89 17.46 -4.85
N VAL A 387 -5.57 16.33 -4.74
CA VAL A 387 -5.16 15.23 -3.86
C VAL A 387 -4.76 14.05 -4.75
N VAL A 388 -3.54 13.56 -4.59
CA VAL A 388 -3.01 12.42 -5.35
C VAL A 388 -2.56 11.35 -4.37
N ASP A 389 -3.17 10.18 -4.42
CA ASP A 389 -2.63 8.98 -3.80
C ASP A 389 -1.64 8.34 -4.76
N VAL A 390 -0.36 8.29 -4.39
CA VAL A 390 0.69 7.78 -5.28
C VAL A 390 0.97 6.32 -4.93
N GLY A 391 0.52 5.42 -5.80
CA GLY A 391 0.86 4.00 -5.80
C GLY A 391 1.10 3.46 -7.21
N THR A 392 1.00 2.12 -7.34
CA THR A 392 1.04 1.41 -8.63
C THR A 392 -0.04 1.91 -9.60
N ASN A 393 -1.21 2.26 -9.06
CA ASN A 393 -2.15 3.16 -9.69
C ASN A 393 -2.13 4.46 -8.89
N ALA A 394 -2.39 5.58 -9.56
CA ALA A 394 -2.57 6.85 -8.89
C ALA A 394 -4.02 7.29 -8.97
N GLU A 395 -4.72 7.20 -7.84
CA GLU A 395 -6.03 7.81 -7.66
C GLU A 395 -5.85 9.28 -7.32
N MET A 396 -6.55 10.14 -8.04
CA MET A 396 -6.43 11.59 -7.88
C MET A 396 -7.79 12.26 -7.91
N SER A 397 -7.92 13.33 -7.13
CA SER A 397 -9.08 14.21 -7.17
C SER A 397 -8.65 15.66 -7.24
N LEU A 398 -9.41 16.45 -7.99
CA LEU A 398 -9.20 17.89 -8.11
C LEU A 398 -10.54 18.57 -7.86
N GLY A 399 -10.57 19.54 -6.96
CA GLY A 399 -11.82 20.21 -6.66
C GLY A 399 -11.80 21.03 -5.38
N ASN A 400 -12.98 21.54 -5.04
CA ASN A 400 -13.27 22.31 -3.85
C ASN A 400 -14.72 22.05 -3.41
N ARG A 401 -15.28 22.88 -2.53
CA ARG A 401 -16.67 22.74 -2.07
C ARG A 401 -17.75 22.82 -3.15
N ASN A 402 -17.45 23.41 -4.30
CA ASN A 402 -18.44 23.61 -5.36
C ASN A 402 -18.53 22.41 -6.31
N ARG A 403 -17.37 21.84 -6.68
CA ARG A 403 -17.29 20.71 -7.60
C ARG A 403 -16.00 19.93 -7.35
N LEU A 404 -16.07 18.60 -7.47
CA LEU A 404 -14.96 17.69 -7.27
C LEU A 404 -15.01 16.59 -8.32
N VAL A 405 -13.92 16.47 -9.07
CA VAL A 405 -13.72 15.42 -10.09
C VAL A 405 -12.62 14.49 -9.62
N CYS A 406 -12.69 13.20 -9.98
CA CYS A 406 -11.64 12.24 -9.69
C CYS A 406 -11.35 11.33 -10.87
N ALA A 407 -10.15 10.75 -10.88
CA ALA A 407 -9.72 9.75 -11.86
C ALA A 407 -8.75 8.77 -11.20
N SER A 408 -8.55 7.62 -11.85
CA SER A 408 -7.42 6.74 -11.61
C SER A 408 -6.55 6.68 -12.87
N SER A 409 -5.22 6.70 -12.68
CA SER A 409 -4.26 6.64 -13.77
C SER A 409 -3.26 5.48 -13.56
N PRO A 410 -2.97 4.67 -14.59
CA PRO A 410 -2.03 3.56 -14.49
C PRO A 410 -0.59 4.07 -14.56
N THR A 411 -0.07 4.54 -13.43
CA THR A 411 1.32 5.00 -13.27
C THR A 411 2.32 3.86 -13.37
N GLY A 412 1.90 2.63 -13.03
CA GLY A 412 2.78 1.48 -12.95
C GLY A 412 3.73 1.55 -11.73
N PRO A 413 4.50 0.49 -11.47
CA PRO A 413 5.20 0.34 -10.20
C PRO A 413 6.60 0.98 -10.19
N ALA A 414 6.93 1.80 -11.20
CA ALA A 414 8.25 2.43 -11.34
C ALA A 414 8.62 3.32 -10.15
N PHE A 415 7.64 4.05 -9.62
CA PHE A 415 7.80 4.85 -8.39
C PHE A 415 7.99 4.00 -7.13
N GLU A 416 7.67 2.71 -7.14
CA GLU A 416 7.90 1.80 -6.02
C GLU A 416 9.26 1.08 -6.13
N GLY A 417 10.07 1.43 -7.14
CA GLY A 417 11.36 0.80 -7.41
C GLY A 417 11.26 -0.52 -8.19
N ALA A 418 10.08 -0.94 -8.62
CA ALA A 418 9.94 -2.08 -9.51
C ALA A 418 10.20 -1.67 -10.97
N GLN A 419 10.63 -2.62 -11.81
CA GLN A 419 10.98 -2.36 -13.22
C GLN A 419 12.10 -1.33 -13.44
N ILE A 420 12.87 -1.03 -12.39
CA ILE A 420 14.08 -0.23 -12.42
C ILE A 420 15.27 -1.16 -12.17
N ALA A 421 16.34 -1.06 -12.97
CA ALA A 421 17.45 -2.02 -13.00
C ALA A 421 18.09 -2.30 -11.62
N HIS A 422 18.32 -1.23 -10.86
CA HIS A 422 18.77 -1.31 -9.46
C HIS A 422 17.72 -0.79 -8.49
N GLY A 423 16.46 -0.81 -8.89
CA GLY A 423 15.36 -0.39 -8.04
C GLY A 423 15.05 -1.39 -6.94
N GLN A 424 14.59 -0.89 -5.80
CA GLN A 424 14.08 -1.70 -4.71
C GLN A 424 13.05 -0.90 -3.91
N ARG A 425 12.27 -1.58 -3.07
CA ARG A 425 11.40 -0.90 -2.11
C ARG A 425 12.21 -0.16 -1.04
N ALA A 426 11.54 0.77 -0.37
CA ALA A 426 12.08 1.48 0.78
C ALA A 426 12.40 0.49 1.91
N ALA A 427 13.69 0.27 2.14
CA ALA A 427 14.23 -0.59 3.19
C ALA A 427 15.64 -0.12 3.54
N PRO A 428 16.18 -0.46 4.73
CA PRO A 428 17.55 -0.09 5.10
C PRO A 428 18.57 -0.42 4.00
N GLY A 429 19.42 0.56 3.66
CA GLY A 429 20.40 0.50 2.57
C GLY A 429 19.89 0.96 1.19
N ALA A 430 18.59 1.20 1.00
CA ALA A 430 18.08 1.80 -0.24
C ALA A 430 18.44 3.29 -0.32
N ILE A 431 18.92 3.75 -1.47
CA ILE A 431 19.18 5.17 -1.73
C ILE A 431 17.84 5.93 -1.77
N GLU A 432 17.65 6.89 -0.87
CA GLU A 432 16.41 7.65 -0.68
C GLU A 432 16.50 9.14 -1.05
N ARG A 433 17.71 9.69 -1.09
CA ARG A 433 18.00 11.08 -1.44
C ARG A 433 19.25 11.17 -2.29
N VAL A 434 19.26 12.06 -3.26
CA VAL A 434 20.34 12.24 -4.24
C VAL A 434 20.52 13.72 -4.57
N ARG A 435 21.76 14.20 -4.61
CA ARG A 435 22.14 15.52 -5.14
C ARG A 435 23.31 15.35 -6.09
N ILE A 436 23.29 16.02 -7.23
CA ILE A 436 24.41 16.06 -8.17
C ILE A 436 25.00 17.46 -8.15
N ASP A 437 26.31 17.56 -7.94
CA ASP A 437 27.01 18.83 -8.04
C ASP A 437 27.05 19.30 -9.51
N ALA A 438 26.60 20.52 -9.79
CA ALA A 438 26.44 21.01 -11.16
C ALA A 438 27.77 21.25 -11.89
N ALA A 439 28.88 21.44 -11.17
CA ALA A 439 30.19 21.70 -11.76
C ALA A 439 30.95 20.40 -12.06
N THR A 440 30.92 19.46 -11.12
CA THR A 440 31.68 18.19 -11.18
C THR A 440 30.86 17.03 -11.73
N LEU A 441 29.52 17.13 -11.68
CA LEU A 441 28.56 16.08 -12.04
C LEU A 441 28.70 14.81 -11.19
N GLU A 442 29.36 14.91 -10.03
CA GLU A 442 29.51 13.83 -9.06
C GLU A 442 28.30 13.78 -8.11
N PRO A 443 27.81 12.58 -7.75
CA PRO A 443 26.64 12.42 -6.91
C PRO A 443 27.01 12.30 -5.43
N ARG A 444 26.22 12.91 -4.56
CA ARG A 444 26.11 12.51 -3.15
C ARG A 444 24.72 11.98 -2.86
N TYR A 445 24.60 11.02 -1.95
CA TYR A 445 23.32 10.38 -1.66
C TYR A 445 23.17 10.00 -0.19
N ARG A 446 21.93 9.70 0.23
CA ARG A 446 21.62 9.09 1.52
C ARG A 446 20.92 7.76 1.33
N VAL A 447 21.13 6.85 2.27
CA VAL A 447 20.44 5.56 2.31
C VAL A 447 19.55 5.45 3.54
N ILE A 448 18.43 4.75 3.42
CA ILE A 448 17.52 4.50 4.54
C ILE A 448 18.29 3.77 5.65
N GLY A 449 18.12 4.23 6.89
CA GLY A 449 18.82 3.69 8.06
C GLY A 449 20.20 4.31 8.32
N HIS A 450 20.62 5.29 7.51
CA HIS A 450 21.84 6.08 7.75
C HIS A 450 21.61 7.57 7.43
N GLU A 451 21.67 8.42 8.44
CA GLU A 451 21.29 9.83 8.29
C GLU A 451 22.32 10.70 7.56
N ALA A 452 23.59 10.33 7.58
CA ALA A 452 24.65 11.12 6.95
C ALA A 452 24.66 10.96 5.42
N TRP A 453 25.06 12.03 4.74
CA TRP A 453 25.31 11.99 3.30
C TRP A 453 26.58 11.18 3.02
N ILE A 454 26.51 10.39 1.95
CA ILE A 454 27.63 9.64 1.40
C ILE A 454 28.14 10.42 0.20
N ASP A 455 29.38 10.88 0.30
CA ASP A 455 30.04 11.69 -0.71
C ASP A 455 30.77 10.81 -1.74
N PRO A 456 31.07 11.35 -2.94
CA PRO A 456 31.77 10.61 -3.98
C PRO A 456 33.12 10.02 -3.54
N SER A 457 33.81 10.70 -2.62
CA SER A 457 35.11 10.30 -2.09
C SER A 457 35.05 9.41 -0.86
N SER A 458 33.85 9.08 -0.35
CA SER A 458 33.71 8.26 0.85
C SER A 458 34.22 6.83 0.60
N SER A 459 35.26 6.44 1.34
CA SER A 459 35.79 5.07 1.44
C SER A 459 35.44 4.46 2.80
N ASP A 460 35.55 3.13 2.92
CA ASP A 460 35.39 2.40 4.19
C ASP A 460 34.05 2.62 4.91
N LEU A 461 32.95 2.62 4.14
CA LEU A 461 31.61 2.79 4.67
C LEU A 461 31.20 1.63 5.61
N PRO A 462 30.57 1.94 6.76
CA PRO A 462 29.96 0.92 7.61
C PRO A 462 28.84 0.19 6.86
N ALA A 463 28.51 -1.03 7.30
CA ALA A 463 27.50 -1.86 6.63
C ALA A 463 26.13 -1.16 6.50
N SER A 464 25.75 -0.35 7.47
CA SER A 464 24.50 0.43 7.46
C SER A 464 24.47 1.58 6.43
N ALA A 465 25.64 2.05 5.97
CA ALA A 465 25.76 3.10 4.95
C ALA A 465 25.97 2.54 3.54
N ARG A 466 26.16 1.23 3.38
CA ARG A 466 26.39 0.63 2.06
C ARG A 466 25.09 0.52 1.28
N ALA A 467 25.09 1.09 0.08
CA ALA A 467 23.90 1.09 -0.78
C ALA A 467 23.60 -0.30 -1.34
N THR A 468 22.31 -0.65 -1.41
CA THR A 468 21.84 -1.94 -1.98
C THR A 468 20.99 -1.79 -3.23
N GLY A 469 20.53 -0.58 -3.51
CA GLY A 469 19.67 -0.24 -4.63
C GLY A 469 19.07 1.16 -4.43
N ILE A 470 18.11 1.51 -5.27
CA ILE A 470 17.47 2.82 -5.33
C ILE A 470 15.99 2.66 -4.97
N CYS A 471 15.49 3.39 -3.96
CA CYS A 471 14.05 3.40 -3.70
C CYS A 471 13.34 4.47 -4.53
N GLY A 472 12.01 4.47 -4.46
CA GLY A 472 11.17 5.39 -5.23
C GLY A 472 11.53 6.88 -5.10
N SER A 473 11.79 7.37 -3.88
CA SER A 473 12.20 8.76 -3.69
C SER A 473 13.60 9.02 -4.26
N GLY A 474 14.49 8.03 -4.14
CA GLY A 474 15.81 8.08 -4.75
C GLY A 474 15.76 8.15 -6.27
N ILE A 475 14.89 7.38 -6.94
CA ILE A 475 14.78 7.37 -8.40
C ILE A 475 14.14 8.66 -8.93
N ILE A 476 13.17 9.24 -8.21
CA ILE A 476 12.62 10.58 -8.53
C ILE A 476 13.73 11.63 -8.46
N GLU A 477 14.46 11.68 -7.34
CA GLU A 477 15.49 12.68 -7.15
C GLU A 477 16.65 12.54 -8.14
N ILE A 478 17.17 11.34 -8.39
CA ILE A 478 18.28 11.18 -9.36
C ILE A 478 17.88 11.58 -10.77
N VAL A 479 16.68 11.23 -11.25
CA VAL A 479 16.24 11.63 -12.60
C VAL A 479 16.06 13.15 -12.68
N ALA A 480 15.45 13.77 -11.67
CA ALA A 480 15.33 15.22 -11.58
C ALA A 480 16.72 15.91 -11.54
N GLN A 481 17.65 15.41 -10.73
CA GLN A 481 19.01 15.95 -10.61
C GLN A 481 19.82 15.80 -11.90
N MET A 482 19.70 14.67 -12.59
CA MET A 482 20.34 14.47 -13.89
C MET A 482 19.78 15.42 -14.96
N TYR A 483 18.49 15.76 -14.89
CA TYR A 483 17.90 16.78 -15.74
C TYR A 483 18.40 18.19 -15.39
N LEU A 484 18.39 18.58 -14.11
CA LEU A 484 18.88 19.89 -13.64
C LEU A 484 20.34 20.16 -14.02
N THR A 485 21.17 19.12 -14.00
CA THR A 485 22.61 19.21 -14.31
C THR A 485 22.92 19.01 -15.80
N GLY A 486 21.90 18.87 -16.64
CA GLY A 486 22.03 18.69 -18.08
C GLY A 486 22.67 17.36 -18.49
N ILE A 487 22.72 16.37 -17.61
CA ILE A 487 23.06 14.98 -17.96
C ILE A 487 21.94 14.39 -18.82
N LEU A 488 20.69 14.70 -18.48
CA LEU A 488 19.51 14.41 -19.29
C LEU A 488 19.03 15.67 -20.02
N ARG A 489 18.54 15.45 -21.24
CA ARG A 489 17.76 16.42 -22.01
C ARG A 489 16.30 16.39 -21.56
N ALA A 490 15.53 17.40 -21.95
CA ALA A 490 14.09 17.46 -21.66
C ALA A 490 13.30 16.25 -22.20
N ASP A 491 13.75 15.59 -23.28
CA ASP A 491 13.12 14.36 -23.78
C ASP A 491 13.49 13.08 -22.99
N GLY A 492 14.28 13.23 -21.91
CA GLY A 492 14.76 12.14 -21.05
C GLY A 492 15.93 11.35 -21.63
N ARG A 493 16.47 11.75 -22.78
CA ARG A 493 17.69 11.14 -23.29
C ARG A 493 18.92 11.68 -22.59
N PHE A 494 19.92 10.84 -22.38
CA PHE A 494 21.26 11.32 -22.03
C PHE A 494 21.76 12.31 -23.09
N ALA A 495 22.34 13.43 -22.65
CA ALA A 495 22.92 14.40 -23.58
C ALA A 495 24.10 13.77 -24.33
N ASP A 496 24.26 14.10 -25.61
CA ASP A 496 25.26 13.47 -26.49
C ASP A 496 26.69 13.69 -26.00
N ASP A 497 26.93 14.79 -25.28
CA ASP A 497 28.20 15.18 -24.68
C ASP A 497 28.36 14.74 -23.20
N ALA A 498 27.34 14.09 -22.62
CA ALA A 498 27.32 13.78 -21.18
C ALA A 498 28.48 12.88 -20.75
N GLY A 499 28.82 11.87 -21.57
CA GLY A 499 29.97 10.99 -21.32
C GLY A 499 31.33 11.68 -21.42
N GLN A 500 31.41 12.79 -22.16
CA GLN A 500 32.63 13.61 -22.25
C GLN A 500 32.76 14.55 -21.04
N ARG A 501 31.63 15.04 -20.52
CA ARG A 501 31.57 15.92 -19.35
C ARG A 501 31.66 15.18 -18.02
N CYS A 502 31.19 13.94 -17.95
CA CYS A 502 31.07 13.19 -16.71
C CYS A 502 31.52 11.73 -16.87
N ARG A 503 32.57 11.35 -16.14
CA ARG A 503 33.09 9.97 -16.11
C ARG A 503 32.07 8.93 -15.60
N ARG A 504 31.07 9.37 -14.83
CA ARG A 504 29.99 8.52 -14.31
C ARG A 504 29.01 8.10 -15.41
N VAL A 505 28.97 8.82 -16.53
CA VAL A 505 28.13 8.47 -17.68
C VAL A 505 28.89 7.50 -18.58
N ARG A 506 28.41 6.25 -18.63
CA ARG A 506 28.96 5.19 -19.46
C ARG A 506 28.05 4.98 -20.67
N THR A 507 28.62 5.01 -21.86
CA THR A 507 27.90 4.80 -23.12
C THR A 507 28.40 3.54 -23.83
N HIS A 508 27.48 2.65 -24.20
CA HIS A 508 27.76 1.49 -25.04
C HIS A 508 26.75 1.45 -26.21
N GLY A 509 27.18 1.94 -27.37
CA GLY A 509 26.31 2.10 -28.54
C GLY A 509 25.19 3.12 -28.26
N ARG A 510 23.93 2.68 -28.33
CA ARG A 510 22.74 3.50 -28.02
C ARG A 510 22.32 3.46 -26.55
N ALA A 511 22.96 2.62 -25.74
CA ALA A 511 22.66 2.50 -24.31
C ALA A 511 23.58 3.43 -23.51
N ALA A 512 22.99 4.24 -22.63
CA ALA A 512 23.70 5.08 -21.68
C ALA A 512 23.22 4.79 -20.26
N ALA A 513 24.14 4.90 -19.29
CA ALA A 513 23.84 4.78 -17.88
C ALA A 513 24.70 5.74 -17.05
N TYR A 514 24.14 6.25 -15.96
CA TYR A 514 24.84 7.04 -14.96
C TYR A 514 25.16 6.16 -13.74
N VAL A 515 26.43 6.10 -13.33
CA VAL A 515 26.84 5.39 -12.11
C VAL A 515 26.52 6.26 -10.89
N LEU A 516 25.53 5.86 -10.11
CA LEU A 516 25.11 6.58 -8.90
C LEU A 516 25.98 6.21 -7.69
N ALA A 517 26.28 4.93 -7.51
CA ALA A 517 27.19 4.45 -6.47
C ALA A 517 28.17 3.44 -7.07
N GLU A 518 29.45 3.59 -6.74
CA GLU A 518 30.51 2.67 -7.19
C GLU A 518 30.55 1.41 -6.32
N ALA A 519 31.06 0.31 -6.88
CA ALA A 519 31.18 -0.99 -6.23
C ALA A 519 31.67 -0.93 -4.77
N GLY A 520 32.69 -0.10 -4.48
CA GLY A 520 33.23 0.08 -3.13
C GLY A 520 32.25 0.64 -2.09
N GLN A 521 31.24 1.39 -2.55
CA GLN A 521 30.22 2.04 -1.72
C GLN A 521 28.94 1.16 -1.57
N THR A 522 28.89 0.02 -2.25
CA THR A 522 27.71 -0.86 -2.26
C THR A 522 27.90 -2.07 -1.35
N ALA A 523 26.78 -2.69 -0.95
CA ALA A 523 26.83 -3.95 -0.21
C ALA A 523 27.07 -5.15 -1.13
N THR A 524 26.70 -5.05 -2.40
CA THR A 524 26.82 -6.13 -3.40
C THR A 524 28.20 -6.19 -4.06
N GLY A 525 29.06 -5.17 -3.84
CA GLY A 525 30.34 -5.04 -4.51
C GLY A 525 30.20 -4.77 -6.02
N LYS A 526 29.05 -4.27 -6.46
CA LYS A 526 28.74 -3.95 -7.87
C LYS A 526 28.21 -2.53 -7.97
N ASP A 527 28.52 -1.84 -9.06
CA ASP A 527 27.99 -0.50 -9.30
C ASP A 527 26.45 -0.49 -9.29
N ILE A 528 25.87 0.57 -8.71
CA ILE A 528 24.44 0.90 -8.84
C ILE A 528 24.34 1.98 -9.91
N VAL A 529 23.63 1.67 -10.99
CA VAL A 529 23.48 2.57 -12.14
C VAL A 529 22.02 2.95 -12.40
N VAL A 530 21.82 4.10 -13.04
CA VAL A 530 20.54 4.55 -13.61
C VAL A 530 20.67 4.53 -15.12
N THR A 531 19.89 3.67 -15.78
CA THR A 531 19.95 3.43 -17.22
C THR A 531 18.95 4.29 -17.99
N GLN A 532 19.11 4.38 -19.31
CA GLN A 532 18.14 5.02 -20.19
C GLN A 532 16.73 4.39 -20.09
N ASN A 533 16.64 3.09 -19.85
CA ASN A 533 15.36 2.39 -19.68
C ASN A 533 14.70 2.77 -18.35
N ASP A 534 15.49 2.93 -17.28
CA ASP A 534 14.98 3.40 -15.99
C ASP A 534 14.39 4.81 -16.12
N VAL A 535 15.10 5.72 -16.79
CA VAL A 535 14.58 7.07 -17.09
C VAL A 535 13.28 7.00 -17.89
N ARG A 536 13.20 6.11 -18.90
CA ARG A 536 11.97 5.93 -19.70
C ARG A 536 10.81 5.40 -18.85
N ALA A 537 11.05 4.45 -17.96
CA ALA A 537 10.02 3.92 -17.05
C ALA A 537 9.45 5.02 -16.15
N ILE A 538 10.32 5.89 -15.61
CA ILE A 538 9.89 7.05 -14.82
C ILE A 538 9.12 8.07 -15.66
N GLN A 539 9.54 8.34 -16.90
CA GLN A 539 8.80 9.23 -17.79
C GLN A 539 7.40 8.70 -18.10
N LEU A 540 7.24 7.40 -18.34
CA LEU A 540 5.93 6.78 -18.57
C LEU A 540 5.03 6.93 -17.35
N ALA A 541 5.56 6.63 -16.16
CA ALA A 541 4.80 6.72 -14.90
C ALA A 541 4.36 8.16 -14.59
N LYS A 542 5.30 9.11 -14.67
CA LYS A 542 5.01 10.52 -14.40
C LYS A 542 4.12 11.14 -15.48
N GLY A 543 4.27 10.72 -16.74
CA GLY A 543 3.45 11.16 -17.86
C GLY A 543 2.00 10.74 -17.69
N ALA A 544 1.76 9.49 -17.26
CA ALA A 544 0.41 8.98 -16.97
C ALA A 544 -0.25 9.74 -15.82
N LEU A 545 0.51 9.99 -14.74
CA LEU A 545 0.01 10.77 -13.60
C LEU A 545 -0.38 12.20 -14.03
N TYR A 546 0.54 12.94 -14.63
CA TYR A 546 0.31 14.32 -15.03
C TYR A 546 -0.82 14.45 -16.05
N ALA A 547 -0.91 13.52 -17.01
CA ALA A 547 -2.01 13.49 -17.98
C ALA A 547 -3.38 13.33 -17.30
N GLY A 548 -3.47 12.47 -16.28
CA GLY A 548 -4.68 12.35 -15.46
C GLY A 548 -5.04 13.66 -14.79
N VAL A 549 -4.07 14.32 -14.15
CA VAL A 549 -4.28 15.63 -13.51
C VAL A 549 -4.72 16.68 -14.52
N LYS A 550 -4.08 16.71 -15.69
CA LYS A 550 -4.39 17.66 -16.76
C LYS A 550 -5.83 17.52 -17.24
N LEU A 551 -6.32 16.29 -17.42
CA LEU A 551 -7.71 16.05 -17.77
C LEU A 551 -8.67 16.56 -16.70
N LEU A 552 -8.37 16.33 -15.42
CA LEU A 552 -9.20 16.87 -14.33
C LEU A 552 -9.23 18.41 -14.35
N MET A 553 -8.09 19.05 -14.61
CA MET A 553 -8.00 20.50 -14.75
C MET A 553 -8.84 21.01 -15.93
N GLU A 554 -8.81 20.31 -17.07
CA GLU A 554 -9.62 20.62 -18.26
C GLU A 554 -11.13 20.48 -17.98
N HIS A 555 -11.54 19.41 -17.30
CA HIS A 555 -12.94 19.17 -16.90
C HIS A 555 -13.48 20.26 -15.95
N LEU A 556 -12.63 20.82 -15.10
CA LEU A 556 -12.98 21.95 -14.23
C LEU A 556 -12.79 23.33 -14.89
N GLY A 557 -12.14 23.39 -16.06
CA GLY A 557 -11.82 24.65 -16.73
C GLY A 557 -10.78 25.49 -15.99
N VAL A 558 -9.91 24.87 -15.19
CA VAL A 558 -8.88 25.55 -14.39
C VAL A 558 -7.50 25.42 -15.00
N ARG A 559 -6.65 26.41 -14.76
CA ARG A 559 -5.24 26.42 -15.22
C ARG A 559 -4.23 26.33 -14.10
N ARG A 560 -4.69 26.50 -12.86
CA ARG A 560 -3.86 26.54 -11.66
C ARG A 560 -4.47 25.64 -10.60
N VAL A 561 -3.58 25.03 -9.83
CA VAL A 561 -3.90 24.34 -8.58
C VAL A 561 -3.35 25.21 -7.45
N ASP A 562 -4.16 25.43 -6.42
CA ASP A 562 -3.78 26.27 -5.28
C ASP A 562 -3.03 25.46 -4.21
N ARG A 563 -3.32 24.17 -4.12
CA ARG A 563 -2.78 23.28 -3.10
C ARG A 563 -2.66 21.85 -3.61
N ILE A 564 -1.58 21.16 -3.23
CA ILE A 564 -1.38 19.75 -3.60
C ILE A 564 -1.13 18.92 -2.34
N ALA A 565 -1.87 17.83 -2.20
CA ALA A 565 -1.64 16.81 -1.17
C ALA A 565 -1.18 15.50 -1.84
N LEU A 566 0.02 15.05 -1.51
CA LEU A 566 0.58 13.77 -1.94
C LEU A 566 0.35 12.73 -0.84
N ALA A 567 -0.63 11.86 -1.06
CA ALA A 567 -1.00 10.75 -0.20
C ALA A 567 -0.28 9.45 -0.61
N GLY A 568 -0.48 8.44 0.21
CA GLY A 568 0.08 7.11 0.04
C GLY A 568 1.37 6.91 0.82
N ALA A 569 1.68 5.63 1.09
CA ALA A 569 2.91 5.24 1.76
C ALA A 569 4.15 5.77 1.02
N PHE A 570 4.08 5.83 -0.32
CA PHE A 570 5.13 6.37 -1.15
C PHE A 570 5.15 7.91 -1.17
N GLY A 571 3.99 8.55 -1.36
CA GLY A 571 3.86 10.02 -1.41
C GLY A 571 4.49 10.74 -0.20
N SER A 572 4.49 10.07 0.95
CA SER A 572 5.09 10.49 2.22
C SER A 572 6.59 10.83 2.18
N TYR A 573 7.33 10.33 1.18
CA TYR A 573 8.79 10.46 1.07
C TYR A 573 9.24 11.28 -0.13
N ILE A 574 8.29 11.70 -0.98
CA ILE A 574 8.55 12.49 -2.18
C ILE A 574 8.88 13.92 -1.77
N ASP A 575 9.99 14.44 -2.30
CA ASP A 575 10.31 15.86 -2.19
C ASP A 575 9.45 16.67 -3.17
N PRO A 576 8.66 17.66 -2.69
CA PRO A 576 7.77 18.45 -3.54
C PRO A 576 8.46 19.12 -4.73
N GLN A 577 9.65 19.67 -4.51
CA GLN A 577 10.41 20.37 -5.54
C GLN A 577 10.86 19.38 -6.62
N HIS A 578 11.39 18.22 -6.25
CA HIS A 578 11.81 17.21 -7.22
C HIS A 578 10.63 16.58 -7.97
N ALA A 579 9.48 16.40 -7.31
CA ALA A 579 8.25 15.96 -7.98
C ALA A 579 7.81 16.95 -9.07
N MET A 580 7.87 18.25 -8.77
CA MET A 580 7.52 19.30 -9.72
C MET A 580 8.55 19.43 -10.86
N ILE A 581 9.85 19.33 -10.56
CA ILE A 581 10.94 19.32 -11.56
C ILE A 581 10.83 18.12 -12.50
N LEU A 582 10.47 16.95 -11.98
CA LEU A 582 10.22 15.77 -12.78
C LEU A 582 8.94 15.92 -13.63
N GLY A 583 8.03 16.81 -13.22
CA GLY A 583 6.71 17.00 -13.82
C GLY A 583 5.73 15.89 -13.46
N MET A 584 5.79 15.39 -12.22
CA MET A 584 4.76 14.50 -11.66
C MET A 584 3.50 15.26 -11.27
N ILE A 585 3.65 16.53 -10.89
CA ILE A 585 2.58 17.41 -10.44
C ILE A 585 2.60 18.71 -11.24
N PRO A 586 1.46 19.39 -11.42
CA PRO A 586 1.41 20.71 -12.02
C PRO A 586 2.14 21.73 -11.16
N ASP A 587 2.42 22.88 -11.76
CA ASP A 587 3.01 24.01 -11.06
C ASP A 587 2.11 24.47 -9.90
N CYS A 588 2.72 24.59 -8.73
CA CYS A 588 2.10 25.03 -7.49
C CYS A 588 3.17 25.65 -6.59
N ASP A 589 2.73 26.51 -5.68
CA ASP A 589 3.59 27.02 -4.62
C ASP A 589 4.09 25.84 -3.77
N LEU A 590 5.41 25.66 -3.67
CA LEU A 590 6.04 24.53 -2.98
C LEU A 590 5.66 24.47 -1.50
N GLU A 591 5.38 25.62 -0.86
CA GLU A 591 4.92 25.66 0.54
C GLU A 591 3.50 25.08 0.69
N ARG A 592 2.75 25.03 -0.40
CA ARG A 592 1.38 24.49 -0.49
C ARG A 592 1.32 23.07 -1.05
N VAL A 593 2.47 22.45 -1.28
CA VAL A 593 2.59 21.03 -1.64
C VAL A 593 3.02 20.25 -0.41
N ARG A 594 2.15 19.38 0.10
CA ARG A 594 2.42 18.60 1.32
C ARG A 594 2.28 17.10 1.09
N ALA A 595 3.13 16.33 1.75
CA ALA A 595 2.97 14.89 1.86
C ALA A 595 2.11 14.55 3.08
N VAL A 596 1.06 13.74 2.92
CA VAL A 596 0.01 13.59 3.95
C VAL A 596 -0.04 12.22 4.64
N GLY A 597 0.81 11.26 4.24
CA GLY A 597 0.82 9.95 4.89
C GLY A 597 -0.17 8.96 4.29
N ASN A 598 -0.56 7.97 5.09
CA ASN A 598 -1.65 7.05 4.77
C ASN A 598 -3.01 7.73 5.00
N ALA A 599 -3.43 8.57 4.05
CA ALA A 599 -4.70 9.27 4.10
C ALA A 599 -5.92 8.32 4.02
N ALA A 600 -5.81 7.18 3.32
CA ALA A 600 -6.86 6.16 3.29
C ALA A 600 -7.10 5.56 4.69
N GLY A 601 -6.02 5.20 5.39
CA GLY A 601 -6.07 4.75 6.79
C GLY A 601 -6.63 5.79 7.76
N ASP A 602 -6.26 7.07 7.59
CA ASP A 602 -6.86 8.17 8.36
C ASP A 602 -8.36 8.32 8.06
N GLY A 603 -8.77 8.18 6.80
CA GLY A 603 -10.18 8.15 6.40
C GLY A 603 -10.97 7.00 7.03
N ALA A 604 -10.37 5.81 7.08
CA ALA A 604 -10.96 4.65 7.76
C ALA A 604 -11.16 4.92 9.27
N ARG A 605 -10.19 5.57 9.93
CA ARG A 605 -10.29 5.99 11.34
C ARG A 605 -11.40 7.03 11.54
N ILE A 606 -11.47 8.03 10.66
CA ILE A 606 -12.52 9.06 10.68
C ILE A 606 -13.91 8.41 10.59
N ALA A 607 -14.10 7.48 9.65
CA ALA A 607 -15.37 6.76 9.49
C ALA A 607 -15.65 5.77 10.63
N LEU A 608 -14.63 5.18 11.25
CA LEU A 608 -14.78 4.31 12.42
C LEU A 608 -15.29 5.10 13.62
N LEU A 609 -14.62 6.20 13.91
CA LEU A 609 -14.86 7.03 15.09
C LEU A 609 -16.04 7.99 14.94
N ASN A 610 -16.55 8.20 13.72
CA ASN A 610 -17.68 9.09 13.48
C ASN A 610 -18.66 8.49 12.47
N ARG A 611 -19.84 8.08 12.95
CA ARG A 611 -20.92 7.53 12.12
C ARG A 611 -21.46 8.55 11.10
N GLY A 612 -21.41 9.84 11.40
CA GLY A 612 -21.76 10.91 10.46
C GLY A 612 -20.81 10.94 9.26
N GLN A 613 -19.55 10.59 9.46
CA GLN A 613 -18.56 10.50 8.38
C GLN A 613 -18.78 9.28 7.47
N ARG A 614 -19.43 8.21 7.94
CA ARG A 614 -19.90 7.12 7.05
C ARG A 614 -20.99 7.60 6.09
N LEU A 615 -21.90 8.46 6.57
CA LEU A 615 -22.92 9.09 5.73
C LEU A 615 -22.30 10.08 4.74
N GLU A 616 -21.31 10.86 5.20
CA GLU A 616 -20.57 11.77 4.33
C GLU A 616 -19.80 11.00 3.25
N ALA A 617 -19.15 9.89 3.59
CA ALA A 617 -18.50 9.01 2.61
C ALA A 617 -19.48 8.55 1.52
N ALA A 618 -20.68 8.10 1.93
CA ALA A 618 -21.75 7.72 1.01
C ALA A 618 -22.22 8.89 0.13
N ARG A 619 -22.29 10.12 0.67
CA ARG A 619 -22.61 11.31 -0.10
C ARG A 619 -21.51 11.65 -1.10
N LEU A 620 -20.25 11.66 -0.66
CA LEU A 620 -19.08 11.97 -1.49
C LEU A 620 -18.97 11.02 -2.67
N ALA A 621 -19.09 9.70 -2.43
CA ALA A 621 -18.97 8.73 -3.51
C ALA A 621 -20.00 8.91 -4.63
N ARG A 622 -21.17 9.53 -4.34
CA ARG A 622 -22.19 9.87 -5.34
C ARG A 622 -22.03 11.28 -5.92
N TRP A 623 -21.42 12.18 -5.17
CA TRP A 623 -21.30 13.59 -5.54
C TRP A 623 -20.05 13.86 -6.39
N VAL A 624 -18.98 13.10 -6.17
CA VAL A 624 -17.75 13.21 -6.95
C VAL A 624 -17.97 12.69 -8.37
N GLU A 625 -17.54 13.49 -9.34
CA GLU A 625 -17.63 13.16 -10.76
C GLU A 625 -16.41 12.33 -11.19
N HIS A 626 -16.63 11.08 -11.58
CA HIS A 626 -15.56 10.21 -12.07
C HIS A 626 -15.26 10.48 -13.56
N VAL A 627 -14.01 10.81 -13.85
CA VAL A 627 -13.48 10.97 -15.21
C VAL A 627 -12.72 9.70 -15.61
N GLN A 628 -13.26 9.00 -16.61
CA GLN A 628 -12.69 7.74 -17.09
C GLN A 628 -11.57 8.00 -18.10
N THR A 629 -10.33 8.07 -17.61
CA THR A 629 -9.13 8.38 -18.41
C THR A 629 -8.99 7.56 -19.69
N ALA A 630 -9.38 6.27 -19.67
CA ALA A 630 -9.32 5.37 -20.82
C ALA A 630 -10.21 5.77 -22.00
N THR A 631 -11.27 6.56 -21.76
CA THR A 631 -12.22 7.02 -22.79
C THR A 631 -12.05 8.50 -23.13
N GLU A 632 -11.17 9.22 -22.43
CA GLU A 632 -10.94 10.65 -22.63
C GLU A 632 -10.09 10.90 -23.90
N PRO A 633 -10.61 11.60 -24.93
CA PRO A 633 -9.86 11.83 -26.17
C PRO A 633 -8.56 12.61 -25.97
N GLY A 634 -8.50 13.48 -24.95
CA GLY A 634 -7.34 14.30 -24.63
C GLY A 634 -6.19 13.54 -23.95
N PHE A 635 -6.44 12.34 -23.40
CA PHE A 635 -5.46 11.62 -22.57
C PHE A 635 -4.15 11.38 -23.31
N GLN A 636 -4.22 10.88 -24.55
CA GLN A 636 -3.02 10.50 -25.31
C GLN A 636 -2.15 11.73 -25.63
N GLN A 637 -2.76 12.86 -25.95
CA GLN A 637 -2.02 14.09 -26.20
C GLN A 637 -1.36 14.60 -24.91
N ALA A 638 -2.13 14.72 -23.82
CA ALA A 638 -1.64 15.14 -22.52
C ALA A 638 -0.49 14.23 -22.03
N PHE A 639 -0.61 12.92 -22.25
CA PHE A 639 0.43 11.94 -21.92
C PHE A 639 1.73 12.19 -22.69
N VAL A 640 1.66 12.39 -24.00
CA VAL A 640 2.85 12.65 -24.83
C VAL A 640 3.53 13.95 -24.44
N GLU A 641 2.77 15.01 -24.19
CA GLU A 641 3.31 16.30 -23.73
C GLU A 641 3.94 16.19 -22.35
N ALA A 642 3.34 15.38 -21.47
CA ALA A 642 3.84 15.09 -20.15
C ALA A 642 5.04 14.14 -20.10
N MET A 643 5.51 13.56 -21.22
CA MET A 643 6.75 12.76 -21.23
C MET A 643 8.00 13.62 -21.07
N ALA A 644 7.98 14.89 -21.49
CA ALA A 644 9.12 15.79 -21.38
C ALA A 644 9.34 16.26 -19.94
N LEU A 645 10.56 16.62 -19.54
CA LEU A 645 10.90 17.11 -18.20
C LEU A 645 11.02 18.65 -18.19
N PRO A 646 10.28 19.38 -17.32
CA PRO A 646 9.13 18.91 -16.52
C PRO A 646 7.89 18.63 -17.39
N HIS A 647 7.69 19.36 -18.49
CA HIS A 647 6.58 19.17 -19.43
C HIS A 647 6.91 19.85 -20.78
N ALA A 648 6.24 19.45 -21.87
CA ALA A 648 6.49 20.02 -23.20
C ALA A 648 5.74 21.35 -23.47
N ALA A 649 4.54 21.51 -22.90
CA ALA A 649 3.65 22.65 -23.12
C ALA A 649 3.43 23.54 -21.87
N ASP A 650 2.97 22.94 -20.76
CA ASP A 650 2.71 23.67 -19.50
C ASP A 650 3.95 24.34 -18.88
N ALA A 651 3.73 25.53 -18.30
CA ALA A 651 4.75 26.34 -17.67
C ALA A 651 4.89 26.05 -16.16
N PHE A 652 6.09 26.27 -15.62
CA PHE A 652 6.42 26.07 -14.20
C PHE A 652 7.06 27.32 -13.59
N PRO A 653 6.31 28.44 -13.44
CA PRO A 653 6.85 29.68 -12.91
C PRO A 653 7.47 29.55 -11.51
N HIS A 654 6.98 28.65 -10.65
CA HIS A 654 7.58 28.43 -9.32
C HIS A 654 8.93 27.70 -9.36
N LEU A 655 9.35 27.20 -10.54
CA LEU A 655 10.68 26.63 -10.78
C LEU A 655 11.59 27.55 -11.61
N GLU A 656 11.18 28.79 -11.91
CA GLU A 656 12.04 29.76 -12.58
C GLU A 656 13.33 29.99 -11.81
N GLY A 657 14.47 29.98 -12.51
CA GLY A 657 15.80 30.05 -11.90
C GLY A 657 16.33 28.72 -11.35
N ILE A 658 15.49 27.70 -11.20
CA ILE A 658 15.91 26.33 -10.83
C ILE A 658 16.09 25.47 -12.08
N LEU A 659 15.17 25.56 -13.04
CA LEU A 659 15.23 24.77 -14.26
C LEU A 659 16.43 25.15 -15.14
N PRO A 660 17.02 24.19 -15.89
CA PRO A 660 18.05 24.50 -16.87
C PRO A 660 17.53 25.50 -17.90
N GLN A 661 18.30 26.55 -18.18
CA GLN A 661 17.96 27.45 -19.28
C GLN A 661 17.95 26.64 -20.59
N ALA A 662 16.82 26.66 -21.30
CA ALA A 662 16.72 26.01 -22.59
C ALA A 662 17.79 26.62 -23.53
N LYS A 663 18.85 25.86 -23.83
CA LYS A 663 19.71 26.19 -24.96
C LYS A 663 18.82 26.11 -26.20
N ILE A 664 18.41 27.26 -26.71
CA ILE A 664 17.68 27.37 -27.97
C ILE A 664 18.56 26.70 -29.02
N ASN A 665 18.25 25.46 -29.38
CA ASN A 665 18.83 24.83 -30.55
C ASN A 665 18.26 25.58 -31.74
N GLU A 666 19.09 26.35 -32.43
CA GLU A 666 18.74 26.97 -33.70
C GLU A 666 18.06 25.93 -34.61
N PRO A 667 16.97 26.29 -35.30
CA PRO A 667 16.26 25.36 -36.15
C PRO A 667 17.22 24.79 -37.20
N ARG A 668 17.42 23.47 -37.18
CA ARG A 668 18.14 22.72 -38.21
C ARG A 668 17.58 23.14 -39.57
N ARG A 669 18.36 23.92 -40.33
CA ARG A 669 18.05 24.27 -41.72
C ARG A 669 17.72 22.98 -42.48
N LEU A 670 16.45 22.85 -42.88
CA LEU A 670 15.99 21.83 -43.81
C LEU A 670 16.91 21.86 -45.04
N ARG A 671 17.70 20.78 -45.23
CA ARG A 671 18.44 20.56 -46.47
C ARG A 671 17.42 20.47 -47.61
N ARG A 672 17.33 21.53 -48.42
CA ARG A 672 16.66 21.51 -49.73
C ARG A 672 17.20 20.31 -50.52
N ARG A 673 16.35 19.30 -50.74
CA ARG A 673 16.58 18.29 -51.78
C ARG A 673 16.52 19.03 -53.12
N SER A 674 17.65 19.12 -53.82
CA SER A 674 17.64 19.53 -55.22
C SER A 674 16.95 18.43 -56.04
N SER A 675 15.84 18.76 -56.67
CA SER A 675 15.30 18.02 -57.79
C SER A 675 16.32 18.08 -58.94
N LYS A 676 16.97 16.97 -59.26
CA LYS A 676 17.59 16.78 -60.57
C LYS A 676 16.57 16.12 -61.48
N THR A 677 16.03 16.92 -62.39
CA THR A 677 15.58 16.50 -63.71
C THR A 677 16.79 16.11 -64.55
N GLY A 678 16.70 14.99 -65.25
CA GLY A 678 17.73 14.44 -66.14
C GLY A 678 17.59 12.95 -66.25
#